data_AF-A0A0C3Q735-F1
#
_entry.id   AF-A0A0C3Q735-F1
#
_cell.length_a   1.000
_cell.length_b   1.000
_cell.length_c   1.000
_cell.angle_alpha   90.00
_cell.angle_beta   90.00
_cell.angle_gamma   90.00
#
_symmetry.space_group_name_H-M   'P 1'
#
loop_
_entity.id
_entity.type
_entity.pdbx_description
1 polymer ?
#
loop_
_entity_poly.entity_id
_entity_poly.type
_entity_poly.pdbx_seq_one_letter_code
_entity_poly.pdbx_strand_id
1 'polypeptide(L)'
;MKTRFGLMPDESHLADADISRPVVSDLNVGFEPSAKLRSKLDKIAHRKIGRFSITFPEEADEVYGGHAAVSKAYRHWWKKEVAIKKTRIADDTDLERALGLAVREAELLVGLDHPNIVELEGFVEDLSESIIWLVFPWAYNGNLREFIISRDWKILERISLINDVVNGLAYLHGQDPPICHGDLKSLNVLVDWRYCASITDFGSARRLAQRYIAPAEIESQPRSAQPLQATFCGSRNTITLTGNRYTLRWAAPELLNEDQLGTWSDIWALGWVVYEVMTNSIPFQDVSADTLVVERVIRGDLPSIAEETRLSLIQELCSLVTLCWKSIPAERPTADDCQAVVGWMPRRIPKPTRGADIPDSGVRSLELLIHLGNMRLRRGNYEIAFNSFTEALQTCTDTDDKSGRASALWGLAEVHRQRCEYSNAIKLHSQALDIRTELGDHKGTADAMWGLAEVHRQRCEYKEAIKLYSQAMATRTKLGDRKGKADALWGLAEVHRHRCEYIEAVQFYSQALGIRTELGDRKGEADVLWGLAEVHQHRREDSKAIELYSQTLEIRTELTDRKGTADSLRGLADIHRLQYKYKEAIKLYSQAFNIRTELGDRATRTALSDRKGEAENLWGLAEVHRRRCTYKEAIKLYSKALGIRAELGDRKGTADTLCSLAEVHQHQREYNIAAELYSQASEIRTKLGDRTGKVPPRS
;
A
#
# COMPACT_ATOMS: atom_id res chain seq x y z
N MET A 1 45.04 -33.02 34.95
CA MET A 1 45.01 -34.09 35.97
C MET A 1 44.58 -35.38 35.27
N LYS A 2 45.49 -36.36 35.14
CA LYS A 2 45.30 -37.81 34.81
C LYS A 2 44.64 -38.19 33.45
N THR A 3 45.10 -39.14 32.64
CA THR A 3 46.39 -39.83 32.39
C THR A 3 46.20 -40.60 31.07
N ARG A 4 47.23 -40.62 30.20
CA ARG A 4 47.44 -41.64 29.15
C ARG A 4 47.69 -43.00 29.80
N PHE A 5 47.21 -44.08 29.20
CA PHE A 5 47.91 -45.37 29.14
C PHE A 5 47.51 -46.11 27.86
N GLY A 6 48.50 -46.47 27.05
CA GLY A 6 48.36 -47.50 26.01
C GLY A 6 48.85 -48.84 26.55
N LEU A 7 48.54 -49.92 25.82
CA LEU A 7 49.40 -51.08 25.51
C LEU A 7 48.53 -52.19 24.86
N MET A 8 48.88 -52.55 23.63
CA MET A 8 48.78 -53.92 23.07
C MET A 8 50.08 -54.68 23.45
N PRO A 9 50.14 -56.03 23.50
CA PRO A 9 49.91 -57.01 22.41
C PRO A 9 49.12 -58.27 22.90
N ASP A 10 48.85 -59.37 22.19
CA ASP A 10 49.59 -60.14 21.18
C ASP A 10 48.68 -61.19 20.50
N GLU A 11 49.14 -61.72 19.37
CA GLU A 11 48.50 -62.69 18.46
C GLU A 11 48.47 -64.14 19.00
N SER A 12 47.43 -64.91 18.63
CA SER A 12 47.61 -66.28 18.09
C SER A 12 46.28 -66.93 17.64
N HIS A 13 46.25 -67.23 16.34
CA HIS A 13 45.69 -68.39 15.64
C HIS A 13 44.37 -69.03 16.12
N LEU A 14 43.38 -69.02 15.23
CA LEU A 14 42.69 -70.23 14.75
C LEU A 14 42.12 -69.99 13.35
N ALA A 15 42.16 -71.04 12.54
CA ALA A 15 42.15 -71.04 11.09
C ALA A 15 40.75 -71.06 10.44
N ASP A 16 40.75 -70.58 9.20
CA ASP A 16 40.00 -71.01 8.01
C ASP A 16 38.48 -71.17 8.06
N ALA A 17 37.80 -70.27 7.34
CA ALA A 17 36.76 -70.65 6.40
C ALA A 17 36.79 -69.70 5.18
N ASP A 18 37.35 -70.22 4.10
CA ASP A 18 37.40 -69.64 2.77
C ASP A 18 35.98 -69.59 2.18
N ILE A 19 35.42 -68.38 2.00
CA ILE A 19 34.27 -68.13 1.13
C ILE A 19 34.64 -66.92 0.26
N SER A 20 35.27 -67.23 -0.88
CA SER A 20 35.10 -66.58 -2.18
C SER A 20 34.58 -65.13 -2.14
N ARG A 21 35.51 -64.17 -2.21
CA ARG A 21 35.23 -62.78 -2.59
C ARG A 21 34.56 -62.75 -3.97
N PRO A 22 33.41 -62.08 -4.15
CA PRO A 22 33.10 -61.50 -5.44
C PRO A 22 33.99 -60.26 -5.61
N VAL A 23 34.68 -60.23 -6.74
CA VAL A 23 35.36 -59.07 -7.29
C VAL A 23 34.36 -57.90 -7.31
N VAL A 24 34.60 -56.88 -6.49
CA VAL A 24 33.92 -55.58 -6.62
C VAL A 24 34.46 -54.93 -7.88
N SER A 25 33.77 -55.16 -8.99
CA SER A 25 33.89 -54.38 -10.21
C SER A 25 32.49 -53.93 -10.63
N ASP A 26 31.84 -53.16 -9.76
CA ASP A 26 30.76 -52.29 -10.21
C ASP A 26 31.31 -50.87 -10.26
N LEU A 27 31.33 -50.37 -11.49
CA LEU A 27 31.66 -49.01 -11.85
C LEU A 27 30.93 -48.03 -10.93
N ASN A 28 31.61 -46.94 -10.61
CA ASN A 28 31.03 -45.72 -10.07
C ASN A 28 29.99 -45.20 -11.08
N VAL A 29 28.77 -45.74 -11.06
CA VAL A 29 27.65 -45.25 -11.86
C VAL A 29 27.20 -43.97 -11.17
N GLY A 30 27.82 -42.85 -11.53
CA GLY A 30 27.43 -41.54 -11.04
C GLY A 30 25.93 -41.31 -11.29
N PHE A 31 25.24 -40.75 -10.30
CA PHE A 31 23.84 -40.41 -10.42
C PHE A 31 23.59 -39.54 -11.66
N GLU A 32 22.67 -39.99 -12.51
CA GLU A 32 22.32 -39.33 -13.77
C GLU A 32 20.89 -38.75 -13.69
N PRO A 33 20.69 -37.42 -13.71
CA PRO A 33 19.36 -36.82 -13.60
C PRO A 33 18.46 -37.21 -14.76
N SER A 34 17.14 -37.29 -14.54
CA SER A 34 16.18 -37.52 -15.62
C SER A 34 16.26 -36.44 -16.70
N ALA A 35 15.94 -36.80 -17.95
CA ALA A 35 15.99 -35.89 -19.11
C ALA A 35 15.18 -34.59 -18.89
N LYS A 36 14.06 -34.69 -18.17
CA LYS A 36 13.23 -33.54 -17.80
C LYS A 36 13.97 -32.58 -16.86
N LEU A 37 14.71 -33.10 -15.89
CA LEU A 37 15.46 -32.30 -14.93
C LEU A 37 16.72 -31.69 -15.57
N ARG A 38 17.41 -32.43 -16.45
CA ARG A 38 18.51 -31.89 -17.27
C ARG A 38 18.07 -30.70 -18.12
N SER A 39 16.95 -30.84 -18.83
CA SER A 39 16.40 -29.73 -19.63
C SER A 39 16.09 -28.47 -18.80
N LYS A 40 15.72 -28.63 -17.52
CA LYS A 40 15.51 -27.51 -16.60
C LYS A 40 16.82 -26.89 -16.12
N LEU A 41 17.81 -27.72 -15.79
CA LEU A 41 19.17 -27.27 -15.45
C LEU A 41 19.80 -26.46 -16.58
N ASP A 42 19.62 -26.89 -17.83
CA ASP A 42 20.14 -26.18 -19.00
C ASP A 42 19.59 -24.75 -19.11
N LYS A 43 18.31 -24.53 -18.74
CA LYS A 43 17.71 -23.18 -18.75
C LYS A 43 18.37 -22.23 -17.77
N ILE A 44 18.79 -22.73 -16.61
CA ILE A 44 19.43 -21.93 -15.58
C ILE A 44 20.95 -22.00 -15.64
N ALA A 45 21.55 -22.74 -16.58
CA ALA A 45 23.00 -22.99 -16.66
C ALA A 45 23.87 -21.72 -16.67
N HIS A 46 23.36 -20.61 -17.21
CA HIS A 46 24.04 -19.30 -17.19
C HIS A 46 24.28 -18.74 -15.77
N ARG A 47 23.57 -19.26 -14.76
CA ARG A 47 23.72 -18.95 -13.32
C ARG A 47 24.53 -20.00 -12.55
N LYS A 48 25.10 -21.00 -13.24
CA LYS A 48 25.91 -22.04 -12.59
C LYS A 48 27.24 -21.47 -12.09
N ILE A 49 27.58 -21.78 -10.84
CA ILE A 49 28.82 -21.37 -10.18
C ILE A 49 29.66 -22.64 -9.96
N GLY A 50 30.95 -22.59 -10.29
CA GLY A 50 31.86 -23.70 -10.03
C GLY A 50 32.09 -23.90 -8.53
N ARG A 51 32.09 -25.16 -8.07
CA ARG A 51 32.26 -25.54 -6.65
C ARG A 51 33.47 -24.86 -5.96
N PHE A 52 34.58 -24.74 -6.67
CA PHE A 52 35.82 -24.13 -6.17
C PHE A 52 35.77 -22.59 -6.08
N SER A 53 34.70 -21.96 -6.60
CA SER A 53 34.50 -20.51 -6.48
C SER A 53 33.92 -20.09 -5.12
N ILE A 54 33.52 -21.07 -4.28
CA ILE A 54 32.92 -20.88 -2.96
C ILE A 54 33.87 -21.42 -1.88
N THR A 55 34.21 -20.57 -0.91
CA THR A 55 35.03 -20.93 0.25
C THR A 55 34.27 -20.66 1.54
N PHE A 56 34.37 -21.58 2.50
CA PHE A 56 33.74 -21.45 3.81
C PHE A 56 34.79 -20.98 4.84
N PRO A 57 34.43 -20.12 5.81
CA PRO A 57 35.29 -19.81 6.95
C PRO A 57 35.51 -21.05 7.84
N GLU A 58 36.63 -21.09 8.58
CA GLU A 58 37.01 -22.22 9.44
C GLU A 58 35.99 -22.52 10.56
N GLU A 59 35.22 -21.52 11.00
CA GLU A 59 34.14 -21.62 11.99
C GLU A 59 32.80 -21.15 11.39
N ALA A 60 32.37 -21.74 10.28
CA ALA A 60 31.09 -21.40 9.67
C ALA A 60 29.92 -21.99 10.50
N ASP A 61 29.21 -21.14 11.25
CA ASP A 61 27.95 -21.53 11.87
C ASP A 61 26.93 -21.98 10.80
N GLU A 62 26.30 -23.13 11.04
CA GLU A 62 25.20 -23.64 10.21
C GLU A 62 23.86 -23.42 10.90
N VAL A 63 22.98 -22.70 10.22
CA VAL A 63 21.59 -22.55 10.65
C VAL A 63 20.75 -23.62 9.98
N TYR A 64 20.09 -24.45 10.78
CA TYR A 64 19.27 -25.55 10.29
C TYR A 64 17.81 -25.11 10.09
N GLY A 65 17.32 -25.19 8.86
CA GLY A 65 15.89 -25.08 8.50
C GLY A 65 15.35 -26.41 7.98
N GLY A 66 14.01 -26.59 7.95
CA GLY A 66 13.34 -27.89 7.73
C GLY A 66 14.00 -28.80 6.68
N HIS A 67 14.20 -28.32 5.45
CA HIS A 67 14.77 -29.11 4.33
C HIS A 67 16.20 -28.72 3.91
N ALA A 68 16.84 -27.74 4.56
CA ALA A 68 18.14 -27.22 4.15
C ALA A 68 18.96 -26.68 5.33
N ALA A 69 20.28 -26.73 5.20
CA ALA A 69 21.19 -26.01 6.09
C ALA A 69 21.67 -24.73 5.39
N VAL A 70 21.74 -23.61 6.11
CA VAL A 70 22.27 -22.35 5.58
C VAL A 70 23.58 -22.02 6.26
N SER A 71 24.62 -21.74 5.46
CA SER A 71 25.95 -21.38 5.96
C SER A 71 26.46 -20.11 5.29
N LYS A 72 27.23 -19.30 6.02
CA LYS A 72 27.97 -18.17 5.44
C LYS A 72 29.17 -18.67 4.63
N ALA A 73 29.41 -18.08 3.46
CA ALA A 73 30.57 -18.38 2.61
C ALA A 73 31.07 -17.12 1.87
N TYR A 74 32.23 -17.25 1.21
CA TYR A 74 32.83 -16.22 0.38
C TYR A 74 32.91 -16.66 -1.07
N ARG A 75 32.55 -15.75 -1.99
CA ARG A 75 32.75 -15.93 -3.43
C ARG A 75 34.06 -15.28 -3.87
N HIS A 76 34.94 -16.07 -4.51
CA HIS A 76 36.36 -15.78 -4.72
C HIS A 76 36.69 -14.46 -5.43
N TRP A 77 35.80 -13.93 -6.28
CA TRP A 77 36.14 -12.78 -7.12
C TRP A 77 36.18 -11.44 -6.38
N TRP A 78 35.69 -11.35 -5.14
CA TRP A 78 35.71 -10.09 -4.35
C TRP A 78 35.70 -10.32 -2.83
N LYS A 79 35.87 -11.57 -2.36
CA LYS A 79 35.45 -12.00 -1.00
C LYS A 79 34.03 -11.55 -0.66
N LYS A 80 33.13 -11.54 -1.64
CA LYS A 80 31.73 -11.18 -1.43
C LYS A 80 31.09 -12.22 -0.50
N GLU A 81 30.50 -11.75 0.59
CA GLU A 81 29.78 -12.60 1.54
C GLU A 81 28.47 -13.09 0.93
N VAL A 82 28.24 -14.40 0.99
CA VAL A 82 27.05 -15.06 0.44
C VAL A 82 26.49 -16.05 1.46
N ALA A 83 25.19 -16.27 1.38
CA ALA A 83 24.51 -17.36 2.07
C ALA A 83 24.38 -18.56 1.12
N ILE A 84 24.77 -19.74 1.62
CA ILE A 84 24.69 -20.99 0.89
C ILE A 84 23.58 -21.84 1.50
N LYS A 85 22.49 -22.05 0.77
CA LYS A 85 21.42 -22.98 1.13
C LYS A 85 21.77 -24.37 0.60
N LYS A 86 22.18 -25.26 1.51
CA LYS A 86 22.56 -26.65 1.23
C LYS A 86 21.32 -27.54 1.33
N THR A 87 20.91 -28.15 0.23
CA THR A 87 19.78 -29.09 0.24
C THR A 87 20.16 -30.37 0.98
N ARG A 88 19.32 -30.85 1.91
CA ARG A 88 19.57 -32.12 2.60
C ARG A 88 19.31 -33.29 1.66
N ILE A 89 20.25 -34.23 1.60
CA ILE A 89 20.17 -35.46 0.82
C ILE A 89 20.40 -36.61 1.81
N ALA A 90 19.42 -37.50 1.96
CA ALA A 90 19.48 -38.61 2.91
C ALA A 90 20.00 -39.92 2.27
N ASP A 91 19.67 -40.16 1.00
CA ASP A 91 20.10 -41.29 0.17
C ASP A 91 20.06 -40.95 -1.34
N ASP A 92 20.51 -41.88 -2.20
CA ASP A 92 20.56 -41.69 -3.66
C ASP A 92 19.16 -41.52 -4.30
N THR A 93 18.13 -42.16 -3.75
CA THR A 93 16.73 -41.97 -4.20
C THR A 93 16.18 -40.58 -3.87
N ASP A 94 16.73 -39.94 -2.83
CA ASP A 94 16.43 -38.57 -2.44
C ASP A 94 17.19 -37.52 -3.29
N LEU A 95 18.26 -37.89 -3.99
CA LEU A 95 19.08 -36.94 -4.77
C LEU A 95 18.30 -36.34 -5.96
N GLU A 96 17.54 -37.15 -6.70
CA GLU A 96 16.70 -36.63 -7.80
C GLU A 96 15.60 -35.69 -7.28
N ARG A 97 15.00 -36.04 -6.14
CA ARG A 97 13.95 -35.23 -5.50
C ARG A 97 14.52 -33.91 -5.00
N ALA A 98 15.67 -33.96 -4.32
CA ALA A 98 16.40 -32.81 -3.80
C ALA A 98 16.83 -31.85 -4.91
N LEU A 99 17.43 -32.39 -5.99
CA LEU A 99 17.79 -31.63 -7.18
C LEU A 99 16.55 -31.04 -7.85
N GLY A 100 15.48 -31.82 -7.98
CA GLY A 100 14.21 -31.34 -8.49
C GLY A 100 13.63 -30.17 -7.69
N LEU A 101 13.72 -30.19 -6.36
CA LEU A 101 13.28 -29.10 -5.48
C LEU A 101 14.15 -27.86 -5.66
N ALA A 102 15.48 -28.00 -5.61
CA ALA A 102 16.41 -26.89 -5.75
C ALA A 102 16.32 -26.22 -7.12
N VAL A 103 16.22 -27.00 -8.20
CA VAL A 103 16.06 -26.48 -9.56
C VAL A 103 14.73 -25.75 -9.72
N ARG A 104 13.63 -26.26 -9.14
CA ARG A 104 12.34 -25.55 -9.17
C ARG A 104 12.41 -24.20 -8.46
N GLU A 105 13.03 -24.16 -7.29
CA GLU A 105 13.23 -22.92 -6.53
C GLU A 105 14.11 -21.93 -7.34
N ALA A 106 15.21 -22.42 -7.93
CA ALA A 106 16.07 -21.60 -8.76
C ALA A 106 15.37 -21.07 -10.03
N GLU A 107 14.64 -21.91 -10.75
CA GLU A 107 13.88 -21.53 -11.95
C GLU A 107 12.85 -20.43 -11.65
N LEU A 108 12.19 -20.50 -10.48
CA LEU A 108 11.26 -19.45 -10.07
C LEU A 108 11.99 -18.12 -9.85
N LEU A 109 13.10 -18.14 -9.10
CA LEU A 109 13.85 -16.96 -8.71
C LEU A 109 14.59 -16.26 -9.87
N VAL A 110 15.11 -17.01 -10.85
CA VAL A 110 15.84 -16.44 -12.00
C VAL A 110 14.98 -15.47 -12.82
N GLY A 111 13.66 -15.67 -12.81
CA GLY A 111 12.71 -14.81 -13.53
C GLY A 111 12.17 -13.63 -12.71
N LEU A 112 12.65 -13.41 -11.48
CA LEU A 112 12.16 -12.35 -10.60
C LEU A 112 13.23 -11.26 -10.41
N ASP A 113 12.79 -10.01 -10.53
CA ASP A 113 13.61 -8.83 -10.30
C ASP A 113 12.77 -7.79 -9.55
N HIS A 114 12.97 -7.71 -8.24
CA HIS A 114 12.27 -6.76 -7.37
C HIS A 114 13.07 -6.53 -6.08
N PRO A 115 13.19 -5.29 -5.57
CA PRO A 115 14.00 -4.97 -4.39
C PRO A 115 13.57 -5.70 -3.11
N ASN A 116 12.31 -6.14 -3.03
CA ASN A 116 11.76 -6.86 -1.88
C ASN A 116 11.61 -8.37 -2.10
N ILE A 117 12.31 -8.93 -3.10
CA ILE A 117 12.42 -10.37 -3.35
C ILE A 117 13.90 -10.74 -3.31
N VAL A 118 14.26 -11.85 -2.67
CA VAL A 118 15.66 -12.29 -2.62
C VAL A 118 16.19 -12.59 -4.03
N GLU A 119 17.39 -12.10 -4.35
CA GLU A 119 18.05 -12.40 -5.62
C GLU A 119 18.79 -13.73 -5.54
N LEU A 120 18.66 -14.58 -6.56
CA LEU A 120 19.50 -15.76 -6.74
C LEU A 120 20.81 -15.37 -7.46
N GLU A 121 21.92 -15.36 -6.72
CA GLU A 121 23.25 -15.08 -7.28
C GLU A 121 23.70 -16.20 -8.23
N GLY A 122 23.32 -17.43 -7.90
CA GLY A 122 23.56 -18.60 -8.72
C GLY A 122 23.32 -19.90 -7.95
N PHE A 123 23.72 -21.01 -8.58
CA PHE A 123 23.63 -22.33 -7.96
C PHE A 123 24.90 -23.14 -8.22
N VAL A 124 25.23 -24.03 -7.29
CA VAL A 124 26.34 -24.98 -7.41
C VAL A 124 25.75 -26.38 -7.44
N GLU A 125 26.20 -27.18 -8.38
CA GLU A 125 25.77 -28.57 -8.56
C GLU A 125 27.02 -29.42 -8.85
N ASP A 126 27.29 -30.37 -7.97
CA ASP A 126 28.29 -31.42 -8.12
C ASP A 126 27.69 -32.74 -7.63
N LEU A 127 27.11 -33.49 -8.57
CA LEU A 127 26.34 -34.70 -8.29
C LEU A 127 27.23 -35.88 -7.86
N SER A 128 28.51 -35.89 -8.25
CA SER A 128 29.47 -36.89 -7.78
C SER A 128 29.71 -36.81 -6.28
N GLU A 129 29.60 -35.60 -5.72
CA GLU A 129 29.79 -35.33 -4.29
C GLU A 129 28.47 -35.07 -3.56
N SER A 130 27.31 -35.33 -4.21
CA SER A 130 25.97 -35.05 -3.67
C SER A 130 25.81 -33.59 -3.21
N ILE A 131 26.32 -32.64 -3.98
CA ILE A 131 26.28 -31.20 -3.68
C ILE A 131 25.24 -30.50 -4.54
N ILE A 132 24.27 -29.88 -3.87
CA ILE A 132 23.25 -29.02 -4.49
C ILE A 132 23.08 -27.79 -3.61
N TRP A 133 23.61 -26.65 -4.06
CA TRP A 133 23.59 -25.41 -3.31
C TRP A 133 22.94 -24.27 -4.08
N LEU A 134 22.08 -23.53 -3.40
CA LEU A 134 21.60 -22.23 -3.89
C LEU A 134 22.40 -21.11 -3.20
N VAL A 135 22.85 -20.14 -3.99
CA VAL A 135 23.71 -19.05 -3.54
C VAL A 135 22.91 -17.76 -3.52
N PHE A 136 22.88 -17.11 -2.36
CA PHE A 136 22.13 -15.87 -2.11
C PHE A 136 23.05 -14.79 -1.52
N PRO A 137 22.70 -13.50 -1.63
CA PRO A 137 23.35 -12.44 -0.87
C PRO A 137 23.25 -12.70 0.65
N TRP A 138 24.30 -12.38 1.40
CA TRP A 138 24.25 -12.47 2.86
C TRP A 138 23.35 -11.37 3.46
N ALA A 139 22.36 -11.76 4.28
CA ALA A 139 21.50 -10.83 4.99
C ALA A 139 22.10 -10.48 6.37
N TYR A 140 22.78 -9.34 6.45
CA TYR A 140 23.51 -8.89 7.65
C TYR A 140 22.65 -8.72 8.90
N ASN A 141 21.35 -8.46 8.74
CA ASN A 141 20.43 -8.25 9.85
C ASN A 141 19.54 -9.48 10.13
N GLY A 142 19.82 -10.62 9.49
CA GLY A 142 19.09 -11.87 9.70
C GLY A 142 17.67 -11.85 9.17
N ASN A 143 16.80 -12.67 9.77
CA ASN A 143 15.38 -12.68 9.43
C ASN A 143 14.60 -11.56 10.14
N LEU A 144 13.46 -11.17 9.56
CA LEU A 144 12.63 -10.07 10.03
C LEU A 144 12.20 -10.28 11.48
N ARG A 145 11.89 -11.52 11.88
CA ARG A 145 11.47 -11.84 13.25
C ARG A 145 12.54 -11.51 14.29
N GLU A 146 13.76 -12.00 14.08
CA GLU A 146 14.88 -11.74 14.98
C GLU A 146 15.24 -10.25 14.98
N PHE A 147 15.21 -9.64 13.79
CA PHE A 147 15.48 -8.22 13.64
C PHE A 147 14.54 -7.34 14.48
N ILE A 148 13.23 -7.57 14.41
CA ILE A 148 12.23 -6.76 15.15
C ILE A 148 12.30 -6.95 16.69
N ILE A 149 12.89 -8.05 17.17
CA ILE A 149 13.05 -8.36 18.60
C ILE A 149 14.41 -7.88 19.13
N SER A 150 15.41 -7.80 18.26
CA SER A 150 16.77 -7.39 18.63
C SER A 150 16.83 -6.04 19.35
N ARG A 151 15.87 -5.16 19.04
CA ARG A 151 15.74 -3.79 19.54
C ARG A 151 14.27 -3.37 19.53
N ASP A 152 13.94 -2.35 20.34
CA ASP A 152 12.62 -1.74 20.27
C ASP A 152 12.54 -0.72 19.13
N TRP A 153 12.15 -1.20 17.95
CA TRP A 153 11.96 -0.36 16.77
C TRP A 153 10.70 0.49 16.88
N LYS A 154 10.79 1.74 16.40
CA LYS A 154 9.65 2.66 16.39
C LYS A 154 8.58 2.20 15.39
N ILE A 155 7.35 2.66 15.58
CA ILE A 155 6.20 2.28 14.75
C ILE A 155 6.45 2.59 13.25
N LEU A 156 7.04 3.73 12.92
CA LEU A 156 7.32 4.10 11.51
C LEU A 156 8.36 3.19 10.85
N GLU A 157 9.29 2.65 11.63
CA GLU A 157 10.30 1.69 11.18
C GLU A 157 9.68 0.33 10.92
N ARG A 158 8.75 -0.08 11.80
CA ARG A 158 7.92 -1.29 11.63
C ARG A 158 7.04 -1.21 10.39
N ILE A 159 6.38 -0.07 10.14
CA ILE A 159 5.60 0.16 8.90
C ILE A 159 6.49 0.07 7.66
N SER A 160 7.74 0.55 7.73
CA SER A 160 8.68 0.43 6.59
C SER A 160 8.94 -1.03 6.22
N LEU A 161 9.18 -1.89 7.21
CA LEU A 161 9.41 -3.32 6.98
C LEU A 161 8.14 -4.03 6.47
N ILE A 162 6.97 -3.67 7.00
CA ILE A 162 5.68 -4.18 6.49
C ILE A 162 5.48 -3.78 5.02
N ASN A 163 5.72 -2.51 4.70
CA ASN A 163 5.59 -1.99 3.33
C ASN A 163 6.47 -2.76 2.34
N ASP A 164 7.70 -3.08 2.73
CA ASP A 164 8.62 -3.88 1.93
C ASP A 164 8.07 -5.29 1.65
N VAL A 165 7.55 -5.98 2.66
CA VAL A 165 6.94 -7.31 2.49
C VAL A 165 5.71 -7.24 1.59
N VAL A 166 4.83 -6.26 1.80
CA VAL A 166 3.63 -6.06 0.99
C VAL A 166 3.97 -5.79 -0.48
N ASN A 167 4.98 -4.95 -0.74
CA ASN A 167 5.46 -4.68 -2.09
C ASN A 167 6.02 -5.93 -2.78
N GLY A 168 6.82 -6.73 -2.06
CA GLY A 168 7.31 -8.01 -2.57
C GLY A 168 6.17 -8.97 -2.90
N LEU A 169 5.16 -9.06 -2.03
CA LEU A 169 4.03 -9.96 -2.25
C LEU A 169 3.15 -9.51 -3.43
N ALA A 170 2.87 -8.21 -3.54
CA ALA A 170 2.15 -7.64 -4.68
C ALA A 170 2.87 -7.93 -6.01
N TYR A 171 4.19 -7.78 -6.04
CA TYR A 171 5.00 -8.15 -7.20
C TYR A 171 4.86 -9.63 -7.60
N LEU A 172 4.85 -10.55 -6.62
CA LEU A 172 4.66 -11.99 -6.89
C LEU A 172 3.27 -12.31 -7.41
N HIS A 173 2.23 -11.73 -6.80
CA HIS A 173 0.84 -11.96 -7.18
C HIS A 173 0.49 -11.32 -8.52
N GLY A 174 1.16 -10.23 -8.89
CA GLY A 174 1.03 -9.53 -10.17
C GLY A 174 1.80 -10.17 -11.34
N GLN A 175 2.57 -11.23 -11.11
CA GLN A 175 3.20 -11.98 -12.20
C GLN A 175 2.15 -12.64 -13.11
N ASP A 176 2.50 -12.92 -14.36
CA ASP A 176 1.68 -13.70 -15.28
C ASP A 176 2.41 -15.00 -15.69
N PRO A 177 1.96 -16.18 -15.24
CA PRO A 177 0.88 -16.41 -14.27
C PRO A 177 1.28 -16.02 -12.82
N PRO A 178 0.31 -15.72 -11.94
CA PRO A 178 0.56 -15.32 -10.54
C PRO A 178 1.39 -16.34 -9.77
N ILE A 179 2.29 -15.86 -8.92
CA ILE A 179 3.11 -16.71 -8.06
C ILE A 179 2.56 -16.67 -6.65
N CYS A 180 2.18 -17.82 -6.12
CA CYS A 180 1.88 -17.98 -4.71
C CYS A 180 3.14 -18.45 -3.98
N HIS A 181 3.51 -17.77 -2.89
CA HIS A 181 4.68 -18.09 -2.08
C HIS A 181 4.47 -19.39 -1.27
N GLY A 182 3.32 -19.56 -0.64
CA GLY A 182 2.88 -20.81 -0.01
C GLY A 182 3.46 -21.13 1.36
N ASP A 183 4.52 -20.44 1.81
CA ASP A 183 5.03 -20.51 3.19
C ASP A 183 5.52 -19.14 3.69
N LEU A 184 4.72 -18.09 3.48
CA LEU A 184 5.07 -16.75 3.92
C LEU A 184 5.01 -16.67 5.46
N LYS A 185 6.08 -16.18 6.08
CA LYS A 185 6.20 -15.97 7.53
C LYS A 185 7.35 -15.01 7.81
N SER A 186 7.37 -14.39 8.98
CA SER A 186 8.42 -13.43 9.37
C SER A 186 9.84 -14.04 9.36
N LEU A 187 9.97 -15.37 9.51
CA LEU A 187 11.24 -16.11 9.39
C LEU A 187 11.72 -16.24 7.94
N ASN A 188 10.80 -16.18 6.97
CA ASN A 188 11.07 -16.25 5.52
C ASN A 188 11.11 -14.85 4.88
N VAL A 189 11.42 -13.84 5.70
CA VAL A 189 11.71 -12.48 5.25
C VAL A 189 13.07 -12.10 5.80
N LEU A 190 14.00 -11.69 4.95
CA LEU A 190 15.34 -11.26 5.33
C LEU A 190 15.40 -9.73 5.42
N VAL A 191 16.28 -9.22 6.27
CA VAL A 191 16.59 -7.78 6.36
C VAL A 191 18.02 -7.56 5.90
N ASP A 192 18.19 -6.76 4.86
CA ASP A 192 19.50 -6.45 4.29
C ASP A 192 20.23 -5.35 5.09
N TRP A 193 21.46 -5.02 4.70
CA TRP A 193 22.29 -3.98 5.35
C TRP A 193 21.71 -2.56 5.25
N ARG A 194 20.75 -2.32 4.34
CA ARG A 194 20.03 -1.06 4.19
C ARG A 194 18.77 -1.02 5.05
N TYR A 195 18.51 -2.07 5.82
CA TYR A 195 17.29 -2.25 6.60
C TYR A 195 16.02 -2.37 5.75
N CYS A 196 16.18 -2.89 4.53
CA CYS A 196 15.07 -3.22 3.64
C CYS A 196 14.73 -4.71 3.80
N ALA A 197 13.43 -5.01 3.80
CA ALA A 197 12.95 -6.38 3.89
C ALA A 197 12.80 -7.03 2.51
N SER A 198 13.17 -8.30 2.38
CA SER A 198 13.01 -9.09 1.16
C SER A 198 12.49 -10.49 1.47
N ILE A 199 11.46 -10.94 0.73
CA ILE A 199 10.89 -12.29 0.85
C ILE A 199 11.90 -13.33 0.34
N THR A 200 12.05 -14.44 1.06
CA THR A 200 12.95 -15.55 0.75
C THR A 200 12.27 -16.91 0.95
N ASP A 201 13.00 -17.99 0.67
CA ASP A 201 12.58 -19.39 0.83
C ASP A 201 11.41 -19.79 -0.09
N PHE A 202 11.69 -19.78 -1.39
CA PHE A 202 10.72 -20.09 -2.45
C PHE A 202 10.54 -21.59 -2.68
N GLY A 203 10.99 -22.44 -1.76
CA GLY A 203 10.89 -23.91 -1.87
C GLY A 203 9.44 -24.42 -1.98
N SER A 204 8.49 -23.69 -1.39
CA SER A 204 7.05 -23.99 -1.46
C SER A 204 6.29 -23.21 -2.55
N ALA A 205 6.97 -22.27 -3.21
CA ALA A 205 6.35 -21.34 -4.15
C ALA A 205 5.93 -22.04 -5.45
N ARG A 206 4.84 -21.54 -6.05
CA ARG A 206 4.31 -22.09 -7.30
C ARG A 206 3.62 -21.02 -8.14
N ARG A 207 3.82 -21.12 -9.46
CA ARG A 207 2.99 -20.44 -10.46
C ARG A 207 1.61 -21.09 -10.48
N LEU A 208 0.57 -20.30 -10.27
CA LEU A 208 -0.81 -20.78 -10.31
C LEU A 208 -1.24 -20.87 -11.77
N ALA A 209 -1.36 -22.10 -12.29
CA ALA A 209 -1.87 -22.28 -13.64
C ALA A 209 -3.30 -21.75 -13.72
N GLN A 210 -3.61 -20.99 -14.77
CA GLN A 210 -4.97 -20.56 -15.11
C GLN A 210 -5.78 -21.82 -15.50
N ARG A 211 -6.31 -22.54 -14.50
CA ARG A 211 -7.19 -23.67 -14.74
C ARG A 211 -8.44 -23.52 -13.88
N TYR A 212 -9.50 -23.03 -14.51
CA TYR A 212 -10.83 -23.54 -14.24
C TYR A 212 -10.78 -25.04 -14.58
N ILE A 213 -10.61 -25.90 -13.57
CA ILE A 213 -10.81 -27.35 -13.73
C ILE A 213 -12.29 -27.58 -13.47
N ALA A 214 -13.04 -27.92 -14.52
CA ALA A 214 -14.39 -28.43 -14.35
C ALA A 214 -14.35 -29.70 -13.46
N PRO A 215 -15.37 -29.99 -12.62
CA PRO A 215 -15.30 -31.01 -11.56
C PRO A 215 -15.13 -32.48 -11.99
N ALA A 216 -14.75 -32.78 -13.23
CA ALA A 216 -14.84 -34.12 -13.81
C ALA A 216 -13.52 -34.92 -13.88
N GLU A 217 -12.37 -34.34 -13.53
CA GLU A 217 -11.08 -35.06 -13.59
C GLU A 217 -10.34 -35.01 -12.25
N ILE A 218 -10.92 -35.66 -11.24
CA ILE A 218 -10.19 -36.08 -10.04
C ILE A 218 -9.87 -37.57 -10.23
N GLU A 219 -8.75 -37.87 -10.87
CA GLU A 219 -8.14 -39.19 -10.72
C GLU A 219 -7.54 -39.28 -9.31
N SER A 220 -8.20 -40.08 -8.48
CA SER A 220 -7.82 -40.41 -7.11
C SER A 220 -6.62 -41.36 -7.10
N GLN A 221 -5.41 -40.80 -7.10
CA GLN A 221 -4.25 -41.53 -6.58
C GLN A 221 -3.98 -41.11 -5.13
N PRO A 222 -4.03 -42.03 -4.15
CA PRO A 222 -3.69 -41.73 -2.77
C PRO A 222 -2.20 -41.39 -2.67
N ARG A 223 -1.88 -40.14 -2.37
CA ARG A 223 -0.51 -39.73 -2.04
C ARG A 223 -0.23 -40.10 -0.59
N SER A 224 0.84 -40.87 -0.37
CA SER A 224 1.34 -41.21 0.95
C SER A 224 1.59 -39.95 1.78
N ALA A 225 0.96 -39.84 2.95
CA ALA A 225 1.22 -38.78 3.91
C ALA A 225 2.69 -38.86 4.38
N GLN A 226 3.47 -37.81 4.16
CA GLN A 226 4.82 -37.70 4.71
C GLN A 226 4.76 -37.36 6.21
N PRO A 227 5.72 -37.83 7.01
CA PRO A 227 5.79 -37.53 8.44
C PRO A 227 6.06 -36.03 8.68
N LEU A 228 5.37 -35.46 9.67
CA LEU A 228 5.62 -34.10 10.19
C LEU A 228 7.04 -34.03 10.77
N GLN A 229 7.84 -33.06 10.32
CA GLN A 229 9.18 -32.78 10.86
C GLN A 229 9.11 -31.68 11.91
N ALA A 230 9.56 -31.98 13.13
CA ALA A 230 9.69 -31.01 14.21
C ALA A 230 10.99 -30.20 14.06
N THR A 231 10.89 -28.87 13.92
CA THR A 231 12.03 -27.95 13.96
C THR A 231 12.05 -27.20 15.29
N PHE A 232 13.17 -27.24 16.01
CA PHE A 232 13.33 -26.56 17.30
C PHE A 232 13.96 -25.18 17.12
N CYS A 233 13.29 -24.13 17.62
CA CYS A 233 13.83 -22.78 17.66
C CYS A 233 14.47 -22.50 19.03
N GLY A 234 15.80 -22.51 19.09
CA GLY A 234 16.56 -22.34 20.33
C GLY A 234 16.38 -20.99 21.03
N SER A 235 15.96 -19.95 20.31
CA SER A 235 15.69 -18.62 20.90
C SER A 235 14.36 -18.54 21.65
N ARG A 236 13.47 -19.55 21.52
CA ARG A 236 12.12 -19.54 22.11
C ARG A 236 11.70 -20.83 22.81
N ASN A 237 12.51 -21.88 22.81
CA ASN A 237 12.09 -23.21 23.26
C ASN A 237 10.78 -23.71 22.61
N THR A 238 10.49 -23.29 21.37
CA THR A 238 9.28 -23.69 20.64
C THR A 238 9.62 -24.66 19.53
N ILE A 239 8.89 -25.77 19.46
CA ILE A 239 8.93 -26.74 18.35
C ILE A 239 7.91 -26.31 17.31
N THR A 240 8.31 -26.24 16.05
CA THR A 240 7.41 -25.99 14.91
C THR A 240 7.31 -27.28 14.10
N LEU A 241 6.11 -27.84 13.94
CA LEU A 241 5.89 -28.99 13.06
C LEU A 241 5.72 -28.52 11.61
N THR A 242 6.63 -28.93 10.74
CA THR A 242 6.58 -28.75 9.29
C THR A 242 6.17 -30.08 8.66
N GLY A 243 4.95 -30.17 8.15
CA GLY A 243 4.46 -31.32 7.39
C GLY A 243 3.63 -30.84 6.23
N ASN A 244 3.96 -31.33 5.03
CA ASN A 244 3.35 -31.01 3.74
C ASN A 244 3.16 -29.50 3.46
N ARG A 245 4.24 -28.85 2.97
CA ARG A 245 4.26 -27.60 2.16
C ARG A 245 4.13 -26.25 2.88
N TYR A 246 3.69 -26.17 4.13
CA TYR A 246 3.51 -24.90 4.86
C TYR A 246 3.72 -25.04 6.37
N THR A 247 3.89 -23.90 7.06
CA THR A 247 4.05 -23.83 8.52
C THR A 247 2.70 -23.65 9.21
N LEU A 248 2.30 -24.59 10.08
CA LEU A 248 0.96 -24.68 10.68
C LEU A 248 0.46 -23.37 11.33
N ARG A 249 1.32 -22.67 12.07
CA ARG A 249 0.96 -21.45 12.81
C ARG A 249 0.59 -20.25 11.92
N TRP A 250 1.04 -20.24 10.67
CA TRP A 250 0.71 -19.21 9.67
C TRP A 250 -0.27 -19.72 8.61
N ALA A 251 -0.69 -20.98 8.72
CA ALA A 251 -1.56 -21.61 7.74
C ALA A 251 -2.96 -20.99 7.77
N ALA A 252 -3.50 -20.73 6.58
CA ALA A 252 -4.86 -20.30 6.40
C ALA A 252 -5.84 -21.46 6.66
N PRO A 253 -7.09 -21.20 7.09
CA PRO A 253 -8.08 -22.24 7.40
C PRO A 253 -8.29 -23.26 6.26
N GLU A 254 -8.29 -22.80 5.01
CA GLU A 254 -8.46 -23.65 3.82
C GLU A 254 -7.32 -24.65 3.64
N LEU A 255 -6.09 -24.27 4.01
CA LEU A 255 -4.94 -25.19 3.93
C LEU A 255 -5.06 -26.34 4.93
N LEU A 256 -5.75 -26.13 6.06
CA LEU A 256 -5.97 -27.14 7.08
C LEU A 256 -7.07 -28.14 6.70
N ASN A 257 -7.94 -27.79 5.75
CA ASN A 257 -9.08 -28.60 5.28
C ASN A 257 -8.81 -29.31 3.94
N GLU A 258 -7.55 -29.45 3.54
CA GLU A 258 -7.10 -30.06 2.27
C GLU A 258 -7.48 -29.28 0.99
N ASP A 259 -7.85 -27.99 1.08
CA ASP A 259 -8.12 -27.16 -0.10
C ASP A 259 -6.84 -26.77 -0.88
N GLN A 260 -7.03 -26.33 -2.13
CA GLN A 260 -5.94 -25.90 -2.99
C GLN A 260 -5.34 -24.56 -2.54
N LEU A 261 -4.02 -24.58 -2.30
CA LEU A 261 -3.21 -23.40 -2.03
C LEU A 261 -3.28 -22.38 -3.18
N GLY A 262 -3.50 -21.12 -2.82
CA GLY A 262 -3.62 -20.00 -3.76
C GLY A 262 -3.12 -18.69 -3.15
N THR A 263 -3.13 -17.61 -3.92
CA THR A 263 -2.64 -16.30 -3.46
C THR A 263 -3.29 -15.83 -2.15
N TRP A 264 -4.55 -16.19 -1.92
CA TRP A 264 -5.29 -15.87 -0.70
C TRP A 264 -4.68 -16.44 0.59
N SER A 265 -3.98 -17.58 0.52
CA SER A 265 -3.29 -18.13 1.69
C SER A 265 -2.06 -17.30 2.05
N ASP A 266 -1.40 -16.68 1.06
CA ASP A 266 -0.33 -15.72 1.35
C ASP A 266 -0.87 -14.45 2.00
N ILE A 267 -2.07 -14.00 1.63
CA ILE A 267 -2.72 -12.83 2.25
C ILE A 267 -3.05 -13.09 3.72
N TRP A 268 -3.53 -14.29 4.04
CA TRP A 268 -3.72 -14.70 5.44
C TRP A 268 -2.39 -14.66 6.21
N ALA A 269 -1.34 -15.24 5.65
CA ALA A 269 -0.01 -15.26 6.24
C ALA A 269 0.59 -13.84 6.37
N LEU A 270 0.31 -12.94 5.42
CA LEU A 270 0.69 -11.53 5.50
C LEU A 270 0.05 -10.86 6.73
N GLY A 271 -1.22 -11.15 7.04
CA GLY A 271 -1.88 -10.67 8.26
C GLY A 271 -1.11 -11.05 9.53
N TRP A 272 -0.59 -12.28 9.58
CA TRP A 272 0.30 -12.72 10.67
C TRP A 272 1.64 -12.01 10.67
N VAL A 273 2.30 -11.83 9.52
CA VAL A 273 3.57 -11.07 9.45
C VAL A 273 3.37 -9.64 9.98
N VAL A 274 2.28 -8.96 9.60
CA VAL A 274 1.95 -7.63 10.10
C VAL A 274 1.72 -7.65 11.62
N TYR A 275 0.94 -8.62 12.11
CA TYR A 275 0.72 -8.79 13.55
C TYR A 275 2.04 -8.99 14.29
N GLU A 276 2.89 -9.91 13.83
CA GLU A 276 4.19 -10.19 14.43
C GLU A 276 5.11 -8.96 14.49
N VAL A 277 5.18 -8.20 13.39
CA VAL A 277 5.98 -6.97 13.31
C VAL A 277 5.46 -5.91 14.28
N MET A 278 4.16 -5.86 14.52
CA MET A 278 3.54 -4.85 15.39
C MET A 278 3.45 -5.25 16.86
N THR A 279 3.45 -6.55 17.18
CA THR A 279 3.28 -7.04 18.57
C THR A 279 4.55 -7.67 19.13
N ASN A 280 5.53 -8.02 18.30
CA ASN A 280 6.66 -8.89 18.65
C ASN A 280 6.22 -10.29 19.13
N SER A 281 4.96 -10.67 18.94
CA SER A 281 4.41 -11.97 19.34
C SER A 281 4.29 -12.88 18.12
N ILE A 282 4.51 -14.19 18.27
CA ILE A 282 4.24 -15.15 17.18
C ILE A 282 2.74 -15.51 17.17
N PRO A 283 2.20 -16.05 16.07
CA PRO A 283 0.83 -16.55 16.05
C PRO A 283 0.61 -17.57 17.18
N PHE A 284 -0.42 -17.32 18.00
CA PHE A 284 -0.82 -18.18 19.12
C PHE A 284 0.34 -18.48 20.09
N GLN A 285 1.08 -17.43 20.48
CA GLN A 285 2.22 -17.56 21.39
C GLN A 285 1.86 -18.19 22.75
N ASP A 286 0.61 -18.05 23.18
CA ASP A 286 0.08 -18.65 24.41
C ASP A 286 -0.13 -20.17 24.31
N VAL A 287 0.00 -20.75 23.11
CA VAL A 287 -0.29 -22.16 22.84
C VAL A 287 0.98 -22.90 22.45
N SER A 288 1.30 -23.97 23.18
CA SER A 288 2.46 -24.83 22.91
C SER A 288 2.17 -25.96 21.91
N ALA A 289 0.95 -26.51 21.90
CA ALA A 289 0.58 -27.62 21.01
C ALA A 289 0.02 -27.13 19.66
N ASP A 290 0.63 -27.56 18.56
CA ASP A 290 0.20 -27.17 17.21
C ASP A 290 -1.22 -27.67 16.85
N THR A 291 -1.72 -28.73 17.50
CA THR A 291 -3.11 -29.21 17.33
C THR A 291 -4.15 -28.20 17.85
N LEU A 292 -3.84 -27.50 18.95
CA LEU A 292 -4.71 -26.44 19.49
C LEU A 292 -4.69 -25.19 18.60
N VAL A 293 -3.59 -24.94 17.89
CA VAL A 293 -3.51 -23.86 16.90
C VAL A 293 -4.47 -24.13 15.75
N VAL A 294 -4.46 -25.35 15.21
CA VAL A 294 -5.39 -25.79 14.15
C VAL A 294 -6.84 -25.61 14.61
N GLU A 295 -7.17 -26.04 15.82
CA GLU A 295 -8.52 -25.88 16.39
C GLU A 295 -8.97 -24.42 16.45
N ARG A 296 -8.12 -23.52 16.97
CA ARG A 296 -8.45 -22.08 17.06
C ARG A 296 -8.64 -21.44 15.70
N VAL A 297 -7.77 -21.75 14.73
CA VAL A 297 -7.89 -21.23 13.37
C VAL A 297 -9.20 -21.66 12.71
N ILE A 298 -9.58 -22.94 12.84
CA ILE A 298 -10.84 -23.47 12.27
C ILE A 298 -12.06 -22.84 12.94
N ARG A 299 -12.02 -22.61 14.25
CA ARG A 299 -13.11 -21.95 15.00
C ARG A 299 -13.21 -20.43 14.76
N GLY A 300 -12.16 -19.83 14.20
CA GLY A 300 -12.05 -18.37 14.06
C GLY A 300 -11.68 -17.66 15.37
N ASP A 301 -11.14 -18.38 16.35
CA ASP A 301 -10.71 -17.87 17.65
C ASP A 301 -9.34 -17.18 17.53
N LEU A 302 -9.33 -16.00 16.90
CA LEU A 302 -8.13 -15.21 16.60
C LEU A 302 -7.86 -14.14 17.68
N PRO A 303 -6.61 -13.69 17.87
CA PRO A 303 -6.26 -12.68 18.87
C PRO A 303 -6.95 -11.33 18.61
N SER A 304 -7.32 -10.64 19.70
CA SER A 304 -7.91 -9.31 19.64
C SER A 304 -6.86 -8.28 19.20
N ILE A 305 -7.06 -7.70 18.02
CA ILE A 305 -6.18 -6.67 17.45
C ILE A 305 -6.44 -5.29 18.10
N ALA A 306 -7.66 -5.05 18.56
CA ALA A 306 -8.09 -3.73 19.04
C ALA A 306 -7.43 -3.33 20.38
N GLU A 307 -6.98 -4.30 21.14
CA GLU A 307 -6.36 -4.11 22.46
C GLU A 307 -4.83 -3.99 22.40
N GLU A 308 -4.24 -4.24 21.23
CA GLU A 308 -2.79 -4.20 21.03
C GLU A 308 -2.29 -2.75 20.94
N THR A 309 -1.41 -2.36 21.86
CA THR A 309 -0.96 -0.97 22.06
C THR A 309 -0.40 -0.28 20.81
N ARG A 310 0.44 -0.97 20.02
CA ARG A 310 1.04 -0.41 18.80
C ARG A 310 0.09 -0.46 17.61
N LEU A 311 -0.66 -1.55 17.48
CA LEU A 311 -1.52 -1.80 16.33
C LEU A 311 -2.75 -0.87 16.39
N SER A 312 -3.36 -0.72 17.57
CA SER A 312 -4.50 0.19 17.83
C SER A 312 -4.23 1.67 17.49
N LEU A 313 -2.97 2.11 17.49
CA LEU A 313 -2.61 3.47 17.07
C LEU A 313 -2.85 3.71 15.58
N ILE A 314 -2.81 2.65 14.77
CA ILE A 314 -2.96 2.67 13.31
C ILE A 314 -4.16 1.80 12.95
N GLN A 315 -5.36 2.38 13.09
CA GLN A 315 -6.63 1.72 12.78
C GLN A 315 -6.66 1.05 11.39
N GLU A 316 -5.95 1.62 10.41
CA GLU A 316 -5.89 1.06 9.06
C GLU A 316 -5.12 -0.24 8.97
N LEU A 317 -4.06 -0.36 9.76
CA LEU A 317 -3.32 -1.59 9.85
C LEU A 317 -4.15 -2.64 10.61
N CYS A 318 -4.91 -2.25 11.63
CA CYS A 318 -5.88 -3.13 12.30
C CYS A 318 -6.94 -3.66 11.32
N SER A 319 -7.56 -2.75 10.55
CA SER A 319 -8.57 -3.10 9.54
C SER A 319 -7.98 -4.03 8.49
N LEU A 320 -6.76 -3.76 8.02
CA LEU A 320 -6.06 -4.62 7.05
C LEU A 320 -5.86 -6.04 7.59
N VAL A 321 -5.29 -6.18 8.80
CA VAL A 321 -5.08 -7.50 9.42
C VAL A 321 -6.42 -8.23 9.60
N THR A 322 -7.46 -7.52 10.01
CA THR A 322 -8.82 -8.10 10.16
C THR A 322 -9.39 -8.60 8.84
N LEU A 323 -9.13 -7.88 7.74
CA LEU A 323 -9.53 -8.28 6.39
C LEU A 323 -8.69 -9.47 5.87
N CYS A 324 -7.39 -9.51 6.15
CA CYS A 324 -6.54 -10.65 5.82
C CYS A 324 -6.99 -11.95 6.51
N TRP A 325 -7.58 -11.84 7.70
CA TRP A 325 -8.06 -12.97 8.50
C TRP A 325 -9.54 -13.33 8.28
N LYS A 326 -10.13 -12.96 7.14
CA LYS A 326 -11.44 -13.49 6.73
C LYS A 326 -11.34 -14.97 6.43
N SER A 327 -12.27 -15.76 6.95
CA SER A 327 -12.29 -17.22 6.76
C SER A 327 -12.47 -17.60 5.29
N ILE A 328 -13.31 -16.85 4.57
CA ILE A 328 -13.56 -17.06 3.14
C ILE A 328 -12.43 -16.40 2.31
N PRO A 329 -11.67 -17.15 1.50
CA PRO A 329 -10.55 -16.60 0.73
C PRO A 329 -10.89 -15.39 -0.15
N ALA A 330 -12.05 -15.41 -0.81
CA ALA A 330 -12.50 -14.34 -1.72
C ALA A 330 -12.92 -13.04 -1.02
N GLU A 331 -13.10 -13.05 0.31
CA GLU A 331 -13.38 -11.84 1.10
C GLU A 331 -12.10 -11.14 1.57
N ARG A 332 -10.94 -11.78 1.40
CA ARG A 332 -9.64 -11.20 1.74
C ARG A 332 -9.24 -10.16 0.68
N PRO A 333 -8.46 -9.14 1.06
CA PRO A 333 -7.94 -8.16 0.11
C PRO A 333 -6.92 -8.81 -0.83
N THR A 334 -6.76 -8.25 -2.03
CA THR A 334 -5.64 -8.64 -2.91
C THR A 334 -4.31 -8.07 -2.37
N ALA A 335 -3.17 -8.55 -2.88
CA ALA A 335 -1.89 -7.96 -2.50
C ALA A 335 -1.76 -6.50 -2.96
N ASP A 336 -2.40 -6.13 -4.08
CA ASP A 336 -2.45 -4.74 -4.56
C ASP A 336 -3.32 -3.86 -3.64
N ASP A 337 -4.45 -4.37 -3.14
CA ASP A 337 -5.24 -3.68 -2.12
C ASP A 337 -4.43 -3.45 -0.83
N CYS A 338 -3.68 -4.47 -0.39
CA CYS A 338 -2.78 -4.37 0.75
C CYS A 338 -1.69 -3.29 0.50
N GLN A 339 -1.10 -3.27 -0.69
CA GLN A 339 -0.12 -2.27 -1.10
C GLN A 339 -0.71 -0.87 -1.11
N ALA A 340 -1.94 -0.71 -1.63
CA ALA A 340 -2.64 0.56 -1.63
C ALA A 340 -2.90 1.05 -0.21
N VAL A 341 -3.25 0.18 0.74
CA VAL A 341 -3.47 0.54 2.14
C VAL A 341 -2.18 0.94 2.86
N VAL A 342 -1.10 0.19 2.69
CA VAL A 342 0.18 0.44 3.39
C VAL A 342 1.00 1.55 2.72
N GLY A 343 0.92 1.70 1.40
CA GLY A 343 1.81 2.55 0.61
C GLY A 343 1.74 4.05 0.92
N TRP A 344 0.59 4.55 1.38
CA TRP A 344 0.44 5.96 1.81
C TRP A 344 0.78 6.19 3.29
N MET A 345 0.97 5.13 4.07
CA MET A 345 1.32 5.27 5.48
C MET A 345 2.73 5.86 5.62
N PRO A 346 2.93 6.79 6.58
CA PRO A 346 4.23 7.33 6.88
C PRO A 346 5.16 6.21 7.36
N ARG A 347 6.35 6.16 6.79
CA ARG A 347 7.34 5.13 7.08
C ARG A 347 8.73 5.72 7.11
N ARG A 348 9.62 5.08 7.86
CA ARG A 348 11.02 5.47 7.98
C ARG A 348 11.87 4.22 7.94
N ILE A 349 12.90 4.21 7.08
CA ILE A 349 13.84 3.09 7.06
C ILE A 349 14.46 2.97 8.46
N PRO A 350 14.49 1.76 9.06
CA PRO A 350 15.10 1.54 10.37
C PRO A 350 16.53 2.09 10.39
N LYS A 351 16.87 2.85 11.43
CA LYS A 351 18.25 3.35 11.61
C LYS A 351 18.70 3.06 13.03
N PRO A 352 19.72 2.22 13.25
CA PRO A 352 20.25 2.02 14.60
C PRO A 352 20.91 3.33 15.05
N THR A 353 20.31 3.97 16.06
CA THR A 353 20.96 5.07 16.78
C THR A 353 22.17 4.53 17.55
N ARG A 354 23.29 5.25 17.51
CA ARG A 354 24.45 5.01 18.40
C ARG A 354 24.03 5.37 19.82
N GLY A 355 24.45 4.57 20.81
CA GLY A 355 23.87 4.55 22.16
C GLY A 355 23.78 5.88 22.91
N ALA A 356 22.93 5.84 23.95
CA ALA A 356 22.62 6.87 24.94
C ALA A 356 21.65 7.99 24.53
N ASP A 357 20.60 7.68 23.76
CA ASP A 357 19.37 8.45 23.87
C ASP A 357 18.57 7.95 25.08
N ILE A 358 18.21 8.89 25.94
CA ILE A 358 17.35 8.75 27.14
C ILE A 358 16.20 7.79 26.81
N PRO A 359 15.81 6.86 27.72
CA PRO A 359 14.61 6.06 27.51
C PRO A 359 13.45 7.00 27.20
N ASP A 360 12.96 6.96 25.95
CA ASP A 360 11.88 7.80 25.46
C ASP A 360 10.71 7.61 26.44
N SER A 361 10.45 8.64 27.23
CA SER A 361 9.80 8.53 28.52
C SER A 361 8.29 8.36 28.35
N GLY A 362 7.82 7.30 27.70
CA GLY A 362 6.39 7.05 27.44
C GLY A 362 5.66 8.14 26.64
N VAL A 363 6.34 9.24 26.28
CA VAL A 363 5.84 10.28 25.39
C VAL A 363 5.93 9.68 24.01
N ARG A 364 4.79 9.55 23.33
CA ARG A 364 4.77 9.16 21.92
C ARG A 364 5.76 10.07 21.19
N SER A 365 6.82 9.51 20.63
CA SER A 365 7.84 10.27 19.91
C SER A 365 7.19 11.35 19.06
N LEU A 366 7.58 12.62 19.22
CA LEU A 366 6.97 13.78 18.57
C LEU A 366 6.68 13.57 17.08
N GLU A 367 7.64 12.95 16.38
CA GLU A 367 7.55 12.54 14.98
C GLU A 367 6.33 11.62 14.72
N LEU A 368 6.12 10.62 15.58
CA LEU A 368 4.96 9.72 15.52
C LEU A 368 3.64 10.47 15.72
N LEU A 369 3.57 11.42 16.65
CA LEU A 369 2.34 12.22 16.86
C LEU A 369 1.98 13.04 15.62
N ILE A 370 2.97 13.69 14.99
CA ILE A 370 2.78 14.45 13.76
C ILE A 370 2.33 13.52 12.62
N HIS A 371 2.95 12.35 12.48
CA HIS A 371 2.58 11.38 11.44
C HIS A 371 1.18 10.79 11.64
N LEU A 372 0.83 10.40 12.87
CA LEU A 372 -0.53 9.94 13.19
C LEU A 372 -1.55 11.06 12.98
N GLY A 373 -1.24 12.30 13.35
CA GLY A 373 -2.06 13.47 13.08
C GLY A 373 -2.33 13.65 11.58
N ASN A 374 -1.28 13.54 10.75
CA ASN A 374 -1.40 13.61 9.29
C ASN A 374 -2.26 12.47 8.70
N MET A 375 -2.13 11.25 9.21
CA MET A 375 -2.97 10.13 8.79
C MET A 375 -4.45 10.37 9.13
N ARG A 376 -4.72 10.85 10.35
CA ARG A 376 -6.08 11.16 10.84
C ARG A 376 -6.70 12.32 10.07
N LEU A 377 -5.92 13.33 9.74
CA LEU A 377 -6.32 14.46 8.90
C LEU A 377 -6.76 13.97 7.50
N ARG A 378 -5.95 13.12 6.84
CA ARG A 378 -6.30 12.54 5.53
C ARG A 378 -7.59 11.71 5.55
N ARG A 379 -7.89 11.10 6.69
CA ARG A 379 -9.13 10.32 6.93
C ARG A 379 -10.36 11.17 7.21
N GLY A 380 -10.21 12.48 7.41
CA GLY A 380 -11.30 13.36 7.84
C GLY A 380 -11.59 13.33 9.34
N ASN A 381 -10.77 12.65 10.14
CA ASN A 381 -10.88 12.57 11.60
C ASN A 381 -10.24 13.80 12.27
N TYR A 382 -10.80 14.97 11.98
CA TYR A 382 -10.22 16.26 12.35
C TYR A 382 -10.07 16.46 13.86
N GLU A 383 -11.00 15.94 14.68
CA GLU A 383 -10.89 16.03 16.15
C GLU A 383 -9.66 15.30 16.68
N ILE A 384 -9.46 14.07 16.21
CA ILE A 384 -8.34 13.25 16.68
C ILE A 384 -7.02 13.79 16.11
N ALA A 385 -7.03 14.29 14.87
CA ALA A 385 -5.88 14.97 14.28
C ALA A 385 -5.51 16.24 15.06
N PHE A 386 -6.50 17.06 15.43
CA PHE A 386 -6.34 18.26 16.24
C PHE A 386 -5.66 17.93 17.58
N ASN A 387 -6.16 16.91 18.28
CA ASN A 387 -5.60 16.48 19.55
C ASN A 387 -4.14 16.01 19.41
N SER A 388 -3.84 15.23 18.37
CA SER A 388 -2.46 14.78 18.10
C SER A 388 -1.49 15.91 17.80
N PHE A 389 -1.89 16.89 16.98
CA PHE A 389 -1.03 18.03 16.70
C PHE A 389 -0.92 19.00 17.88
N THR A 390 -1.95 19.09 18.73
CA THR A 390 -1.90 19.88 19.97
C THR A 390 -0.95 19.24 20.98
N GLU A 391 -1.02 17.92 21.16
CA GLU A 391 -0.06 17.16 21.99
C GLU A 391 1.37 17.35 21.46
N ALA A 392 1.57 17.19 20.15
CA ALA A 392 2.85 17.45 19.50
C ALA A 392 3.35 18.90 19.73
N LEU A 393 2.48 19.89 19.59
CA LEU A 393 2.82 21.30 19.79
C LEU A 393 3.28 21.57 21.23
N GLN A 394 2.61 20.98 22.21
CA GLN A 394 2.98 21.11 23.62
C GLN A 394 4.36 20.49 23.86
N THR A 395 4.59 19.25 23.39
CA THR A 395 5.90 18.59 23.52
C THR A 395 7.02 19.38 22.85
N CYS A 396 6.80 19.94 21.65
CA CYS A 396 7.78 20.82 21.00
C CYS A 396 8.10 22.07 21.79
N THR A 397 7.09 22.63 22.47
CA THR A 397 7.25 23.83 23.29
C THR A 397 8.05 23.51 24.55
N ASP A 398 7.79 22.35 25.16
CA ASP A 398 8.51 21.89 26.35
C ASP A 398 9.97 21.49 26.05
N THR A 399 10.24 21.00 24.84
CA THR A 399 11.57 20.56 24.37
C THR A 399 12.37 21.62 23.60
N ASP A 400 11.81 22.82 23.42
CA ASP A 400 12.32 23.91 22.55
C ASP A 400 12.67 23.46 21.11
N ASP A 401 12.00 22.43 20.59
CA ASP A 401 12.14 22.00 19.20
C ASP A 401 11.34 22.91 18.27
N LYS A 402 12.01 23.94 17.75
CA LYS A 402 11.43 24.89 16.79
C LYS A 402 10.95 24.22 15.49
N SER A 403 11.64 23.19 15.00
CA SER A 403 11.30 22.52 13.74
C SER A 403 10.03 21.68 13.89
N GLY A 404 9.97 20.90 14.98
CA GLY A 404 8.78 20.19 15.40
C GLY A 404 7.61 21.13 15.65
N ARG A 405 7.84 22.28 16.31
CA ARG A 405 6.82 23.30 16.57
C ARG A 405 6.19 23.82 15.28
N ALA A 406 7.02 24.17 14.29
CA ALA A 406 6.53 24.61 12.99
C ALA A 406 5.71 23.52 12.27
N SER A 407 6.11 22.25 12.39
CA SER A 407 5.40 21.12 11.79
C SER A 407 4.06 20.84 12.46
N ALA A 408 3.98 20.93 13.79
CA ALA A 408 2.73 20.81 14.54
C ALA A 408 1.76 21.97 14.24
N LEU A 409 2.25 23.21 14.19
CA LEU A 409 1.46 24.38 13.79
C LEU A 409 0.91 24.26 12.37
N TRP A 410 1.73 23.76 11.43
CA TRP A 410 1.28 23.49 10.06
C TRP A 410 0.17 22.44 10.04
N GLY A 411 0.30 21.36 10.82
CA GLY A 411 -0.74 20.33 10.95
C GLY A 411 -2.05 20.87 11.52
N LEU A 412 -1.98 21.70 12.57
CA LEU A 412 -3.16 22.37 13.14
C LEU A 412 -3.81 23.34 12.15
N ALA A 413 -3.00 24.12 11.42
CA ALA A 413 -3.50 25.05 10.41
C ALA A 413 -4.29 24.32 9.32
N GLU A 414 -3.80 23.17 8.89
CA GLU A 414 -4.47 22.31 7.92
C GLU A 414 -5.77 21.71 8.49
N VAL A 415 -5.81 21.31 9.75
CA VAL A 415 -7.06 20.90 10.43
C VAL A 415 -8.09 22.04 10.41
N HIS A 416 -7.69 23.25 10.81
CA HIS A 416 -8.58 24.43 10.78
C HIS A 416 -9.04 24.77 9.37
N ARG A 417 -8.17 24.64 8.36
CA ARG A 417 -8.52 24.85 6.96
C ARG A 417 -9.60 23.86 6.51
N GLN A 418 -9.46 22.58 6.84
CA GLN A 418 -10.45 21.54 6.50
C GLN A 418 -11.78 21.71 7.25
N ARG A 419 -11.78 22.39 8.40
CA ARG A 419 -12.99 22.80 9.13
C ARG A 419 -13.60 24.12 8.64
N CYS A 420 -13.02 24.74 7.61
CA CYS A 420 -13.37 26.06 7.10
C CYS A 420 -13.16 27.21 8.10
N GLU A 421 -12.32 27.01 9.12
CA GLU A 421 -11.96 28.00 10.14
C GLU A 421 -10.76 28.83 9.67
N TYR A 422 -10.95 29.53 8.54
CA TYR A 422 -9.85 30.14 7.79
C TYR A 422 -9.04 31.18 8.58
N SER A 423 -9.67 31.92 9.49
CA SER A 423 -8.97 32.90 10.34
C SER A 423 -7.95 32.26 11.28
N ASN A 424 -8.25 31.07 11.81
CA ASN A 424 -7.31 30.33 12.67
C ASN A 424 -6.21 29.67 11.82
N ALA A 425 -6.57 29.12 10.65
CA ALA A 425 -5.61 28.55 9.71
C ALA A 425 -4.55 29.56 9.26
N ILE A 426 -4.96 30.81 8.93
CA ILE A 426 -4.02 31.88 8.56
C ILE A 426 -3.04 32.17 9.70
N LYS A 427 -3.54 32.36 10.94
CA LYS A 427 -2.67 32.65 12.09
C LYS A 427 -1.62 31.57 12.30
N LEU A 428 -2.03 30.30 12.28
CA LEU A 428 -1.15 29.17 12.52
C LEU A 428 -0.15 28.94 11.38
N HIS A 429 -0.58 29.08 10.12
CA HIS A 429 0.34 29.01 8.99
C HIS A 429 1.35 30.17 8.99
N SER A 430 0.95 31.39 9.36
CA SER A 430 1.87 32.51 9.50
C SER A 430 2.91 32.26 10.60
N GLN A 431 2.49 31.76 11.76
CA GLN A 431 3.44 31.37 12.83
C GLN A 431 4.42 30.28 12.37
N ALA A 432 3.94 29.26 11.64
CA ALA A 432 4.80 28.23 11.08
C ALA A 432 5.78 28.79 10.03
N LEU A 433 5.33 29.75 9.21
CA LEU A 433 6.16 30.45 8.22
C LEU A 433 7.28 31.25 8.88
N ASP A 434 6.96 31.99 9.95
CA ASP A 434 7.94 32.80 10.68
C ASP A 434 9.04 31.90 11.27
N ILE A 435 8.65 30.83 11.96
CA ILE A 435 9.61 29.87 12.56
C ILE A 435 10.50 29.22 11.50
N ARG A 436 9.93 28.78 10.37
CA ARG A 436 10.71 28.13 9.31
C ARG A 436 11.66 29.09 8.62
N THR A 437 11.27 30.37 8.51
CA THR A 437 12.13 31.43 8.00
C THR A 437 13.29 31.71 8.96
N GLU A 438 13.03 31.77 10.27
CA GLU A 438 14.09 31.89 11.29
C GLU A 438 15.08 30.72 11.26
N LEU A 439 14.59 29.49 11.00
CA LEU A 439 15.41 28.29 10.90
C LEU A 439 16.19 28.18 9.57
N GLY A 440 15.94 29.04 8.60
CA GLY A 440 16.50 28.92 7.25
C GLY A 440 15.96 27.70 6.47
N ASP A 441 14.84 27.11 6.89
CA ASP A 441 14.19 26.00 6.18
C ASP A 441 13.40 26.53 4.97
N HIS A 442 14.12 26.78 3.88
CA HIS A 442 13.55 27.32 2.65
C HIS A 442 12.44 26.43 2.06
N LYS A 443 12.53 25.10 2.23
CA LYS A 443 11.52 24.17 1.75
C LYS A 443 10.24 24.32 2.57
N GLY A 444 10.35 24.27 3.89
CA GLY A 444 9.21 24.46 4.77
C GLY A 444 8.61 25.87 4.67
N THR A 445 9.40 26.91 4.44
CA THR A 445 8.93 28.27 4.16
C THR A 445 8.04 28.27 2.92
N ALA A 446 8.46 27.62 1.82
CA ALA A 446 7.64 27.50 0.63
C ALA A 446 6.34 26.71 0.87
N ASP A 447 6.39 25.64 1.68
CA ASP A 447 5.21 24.85 2.04
C ASP A 447 4.21 25.66 2.89
N ALA A 448 4.70 26.50 3.81
CA ALA A 448 3.85 27.38 4.61
C ALA A 448 3.24 28.52 3.77
N MET A 449 4.00 29.10 2.84
CA MET A 449 3.48 30.07 1.85
C MET A 449 2.39 29.46 0.97
N TRP A 450 2.59 28.22 0.49
CA TRP A 450 1.60 27.49 -0.29
C TRP A 450 0.33 27.22 0.53
N GLY A 451 0.45 26.81 1.79
CA GLY A 451 -0.69 26.62 2.70
C GLY A 451 -1.49 27.91 2.93
N LEU A 452 -0.81 29.04 3.18
CA LEU A 452 -1.46 30.36 3.28
C LEU A 452 -2.19 30.74 2.00
N ALA A 453 -1.54 30.54 0.84
CA ALA A 453 -2.12 30.85 -0.46
C ALA A 453 -3.41 30.08 -0.70
N GLU A 454 -3.45 28.81 -0.29
CA GLU A 454 -4.64 27.96 -0.40
C GLU A 454 -5.78 28.46 0.49
N VAL A 455 -5.50 28.88 1.72
CA VAL A 455 -6.52 29.47 2.60
C VAL A 455 -7.06 30.79 2.01
N HIS A 456 -6.20 31.67 1.50
CA HIS A 456 -6.62 32.91 0.84
C HIS A 456 -7.45 32.63 -0.42
N ARG A 457 -7.08 31.62 -1.22
CA ARG A 457 -7.87 31.19 -2.38
C ARG A 457 -9.27 30.73 -1.97
N GLN A 458 -9.40 29.94 -0.90
CA GLN A 458 -10.68 29.46 -0.39
C GLN A 458 -11.57 30.58 0.19
N ARG A 459 -10.95 31.69 0.63
CA ARG A 459 -11.65 32.93 1.02
C ARG A 459 -11.96 33.86 -0.15
N CYS A 460 -11.62 33.48 -1.38
CA CYS A 460 -11.70 34.32 -2.59
C CYS A 460 -10.81 35.58 -2.55
N GLU A 461 -9.78 35.59 -1.71
CA GLU A 461 -8.80 36.67 -1.58
C GLU A 461 -7.66 36.48 -2.60
N TYR A 462 -8.04 36.49 -3.88
CA TYR A 462 -7.18 36.02 -4.97
C TYR A 462 -5.87 36.80 -5.15
N LYS A 463 -5.84 38.09 -4.78
CA LYS A 463 -4.62 38.92 -4.89
C LYS A 463 -3.51 38.42 -3.96
N GLU A 464 -3.85 38.12 -2.69
CA GLU A 464 -2.88 37.58 -1.73
C GLU A 464 -2.49 36.14 -2.09
N ALA A 465 -3.44 35.33 -2.56
CA ALA A 465 -3.14 33.98 -3.03
C ALA A 465 -2.11 33.96 -4.18
N ILE A 466 -2.27 34.82 -5.20
CA ILE A 466 -1.31 34.94 -6.31
C ILE A 466 0.08 35.32 -5.80
N LYS A 467 0.16 36.30 -4.89
CA LYS A 467 1.44 36.75 -4.31
C LYS A 467 2.15 35.60 -3.61
N LEU A 468 1.46 34.89 -2.73
CA LEU A 468 2.01 33.79 -1.95
C LEU A 468 2.39 32.59 -2.82
N TYR A 469 1.54 32.18 -3.77
CA TYR A 469 1.87 31.12 -4.71
C TYR A 469 3.09 31.47 -5.59
N SER A 470 3.18 32.72 -6.05
CA SER A 470 4.34 33.18 -6.84
C SER A 470 5.63 33.15 -6.02
N GLN A 471 5.57 33.55 -4.75
CA GLN A 471 6.72 33.47 -3.84
C GLN A 471 7.13 32.01 -3.57
N ALA A 472 6.17 31.13 -3.29
CA ALA A 472 6.43 29.69 -3.10
C ALA A 472 7.05 29.06 -4.36
N MET A 473 6.54 29.40 -5.55
CA MET A 473 7.07 28.94 -6.83
C MET A 473 8.52 29.40 -7.05
N ALA A 474 8.83 30.67 -6.75
CA ALA A 474 10.17 31.22 -6.89
C ALA A 474 11.16 30.51 -5.95
N THR A 475 10.78 30.29 -4.69
CA THR A 475 11.60 29.55 -3.71
C THR A 475 11.84 28.12 -4.16
N ARG A 476 10.78 27.38 -4.56
CA ARG A 476 10.90 25.99 -5.01
C ARG A 476 11.72 25.85 -6.30
N THR A 477 11.64 26.84 -7.20
CA THR A 477 12.50 26.91 -8.39
C THR A 477 13.98 27.04 -8.01
N LYS A 478 14.31 27.91 -7.04
CA LYS A 478 15.70 28.06 -6.55
C LYS A 478 16.22 26.78 -5.87
N LEU A 479 15.35 26.03 -5.21
CA LEU A 479 15.68 24.78 -4.53
C LEU A 479 15.80 23.57 -5.49
N GLY A 480 15.41 23.71 -6.76
CA GLY A 480 15.29 22.57 -7.67
C GLY A 480 14.14 21.62 -7.33
N ASP A 481 13.21 22.03 -6.45
CA ASP A 481 12.02 21.24 -6.09
C ASP A 481 10.99 21.27 -7.21
N ARG A 482 11.15 20.35 -8.17
CA ARG A 482 10.27 20.24 -9.34
C ARG A 482 8.82 19.95 -8.95
N LYS A 483 8.59 19.04 -7.99
CA LYS A 483 7.25 18.65 -7.57
C LYS A 483 6.53 19.83 -6.92
N GLY A 484 7.17 20.48 -5.96
CA GLY A 484 6.58 21.66 -5.34
C GLY A 484 6.38 22.80 -6.34
N LYS A 485 7.27 22.98 -7.32
CA LYS A 485 7.07 23.99 -8.37
C LYS A 485 5.78 23.72 -9.13
N ALA A 486 5.50 22.47 -9.50
CA ALA A 486 4.25 22.09 -10.15
C ALA A 486 3.02 22.38 -9.27
N ASP A 487 3.09 22.12 -7.96
CA ASP A 487 1.98 22.41 -7.03
C ASP A 487 1.68 23.91 -6.90
N ALA A 488 2.70 24.77 -6.97
CA ALA A 488 2.52 26.21 -6.94
C ALA A 488 1.95 26.74 -8.27
N LEU A 489 2.40 26.20 -9.41
CA LEU A 489 1.84 26.50 -10.73
C LEU A 489 0.37 26.09 -10.83
N TRP A 490 0.02 24.90 -10.34
CA TRP A 490 -1.38 24.45 -10.25
C TRP A 490 -2.22 25.40 -9.37
N GLY A 491 -1.70 25.82 -8.21
CA GLY A 491 -2.36 26.81 -7.35
C GLY A 491 -2.60 28.16 -8.03
N LEU A 492 -1.63 28.67 -8.80
CA LEU A 492 -1.80 29.88 -9.62
C LEU A 492 -2.87 29.68 -10.70
N ALA A 493 -2.85 28.55 -11.39
CA ALA A 493 -3.81 28.22 -12.42
C ALA A 493 -5.26 28.18 -11.88
N GLU A 494 -5.46 27.58 -10.70
CA GLU A 494 -6.75 27.56 -10.01
C GLU A 494 -7.24 28.98 -9.66
N VAL A 495 -6.36 29.85 -9.16
CA VAL A 495 -6.72 31.24 -8.85
C VAL A 495 -7.13 32.00 -10.12
N HIS A 496 -6.36 31.88 -11.20
CA HIS A 496 -6.70 32.53 -12.48
C HIS A 496 -7.99 31.97 -13.09
N ARG A 497 -8.22 30.65 -12.99
CA ARG A 497 -9.48 30.02 -13.39
C ARG A 497 -10.68 30.60 -12.64
N HIS A 498 -10.58 30.74 -11.31
CA HIS A 498 -11.65 31.33 -10.49
C HIS A 498 -11.89 32.82 -10.76
N ARG A 499 -10.87 33.55 -11.24
CA ARG A 499 -11.00 34.93 -11.73
C ARG A 499 -11.50 35.03 -13.17
N CYS A 500 -11.77 33.90 -13.84
CA CYS A 500 -12.11 33.80 -15.26
C CYS A 500 -10.99 34.29 -16.21
N GLU A 501 -9.75 34.31 -15.75
CA GLU A 501 -8.54 34.63 -16.50
C GLU A 501 -8.01 33.35 -17.18
N TYR A 502 -8.78 32.87 -18.16
CA TYR A 502 -8.60 31.53 -18.72
C TYR A 502 -7.32 31.36 -19.54
N ILE A 503 -6.75 32.42 -20.09
CA ILE A 503 -5.51 32.35 -20.89
C ILE A 503 -4.33 32.05 -19.97
N GLU A 504 -4.22 32.80 -18.87
CA GLU A 504 -3.24 32.63 -17.82
C GLU A 504 -3.38 31.27 -17.13
N ALA A 505 -4.63 30.85 -16.85
CA ALA A 505 -4.90 29.54 -16.26
C ALA A 505 -4.37 28.39 -17.15
N VAL A 506 -4.62 28.41 -18.46
CA VAL A 506 -4.10 27.39 -19.40
C VAL A 506 -2.57 27.38 -19.41
N GLN A 507 -1.92 28.54 -19.39
CA GLN A 507 -0.45 28.61 -19.37
C GLN A 507 0.13 27.95 -18.12
N PHE A 508 -0.39 28.27 -16.93
CA PHE A 508 0.10 27.71 -15.68
C PHE A 508 -0.21 26.21 -15.56
N TYR A 509 -1.41 25.77 -15.94
CA TYR A 509 -1.73 24.34 -15.97
C TYR A 509 -0.84 23.57 -16.94
N SER A 510 -0.60 24.09 -18.15
CA SER A 510 0.25 23.40 -19.14
C SER A 510 1.68 23.21 -18.63
N GLN A 511 2.23 24.21 -17.92
CA GLN A 511 3.54 24.08 -17.28
C GLN A 511 3.53 23.06 -16.13
N ALA A 512 2.48 23.05 -15.31
CA ALA A 512 2.33 22.07 -14.23
C ALA A 512 2.20 20.64 -14.79
N LEU A 513 1.45 20.46 -15.88
CA LEU A 513 1.24 19.18 -16.55
C LEU A 513 2.57 18.59 -17.02
N GLY A 514 3.37 19.37 -17.77
CA GLY A 514 4.66 18.92 -18.27
C GLY A 514 5.59 18.43 -17.15
N ILE A 515 5.65 19.17 -16.04
CA ILE A 515 6.46 18.75 -14.88
C ILE A 515 5.92 17.46 -14.25
N ARG A 516 4.60 17.33 -14.07
CA ARG A 516 4.01 16.14 -13.43
C ARG A 516 4.14 14.89 -14.28
N THR A 517 3.98 15.00 -15.60
CA THR A 517 4.22 13.92 -16.55
C THR A 517 5.69 13.47 -16.52
N GLU A 518 6.65 14.40 -16.53
CA GLU A 518 8.08 14.06 -16.42
C GLU A 518 8.45 13.38 -15.10
N LEU A 519 7.74 13.68 -14.02
CA LEU A 519 7.94 13.06 -12.71
C LEU A 519 7.21 11.72 -12.54
N GLY A 520 6.38 11.31 -13.52
CA GLY A 520 5.49 10.16 -13.37
C GLY A 520 4.41 10.33 -12.28
N ASP A 521 4.10 11.58 -11.88
CA ASP A 521 3.06 11.88 -10.88
C ASP A 521 1.66 11.80 -11.51
N ARG A 522 1.18 10.57 -11.74
CA ARG A 522 -0.11 10.30 -12.39
C ARG A 522 -1.29 10.95 -11.68
N LYS A 523 -1.29 10.96 -10.35
CA LYS A 523 -2.36 11.62 -9.58
C LYS A 523 -2.37 13.11 -9.85
N GLY A 524 -1.20 13.74 -9.77
CA GLY A 524 -1.11 15.15 -10.07
C GLY A 524 -1.42 15.47 -11.54
N GLU A 525 -1.05 14.60 -12.47
CA GLU A 525 -1.39 14.74 -13.89
C GLU A 525 -2.91 14.82 -14.08
N ALA A 526 -3.66 13.88 -13.47
CA ALA A 526 -5.12 13.89 -13.50
C ALA A 526 -5.73 15.19 -12.94
N ASP A 527 -5.21 15.71 -11.83
CA ASP A 527 -5.74 16.95 -11.24
C ASP A 527 -5.50 18.19 -12.13
N VAL A 528 -4.38 18.22 -12.87
CA VAL A 528 -4.10 19.30 -13.83
C VAL A 528 -4.95 19.16 -15.08
N LEU A 529 -5.09 17.95 -15.63
CA LEU A 529 -5.94 17.67 -16.80
C LEU A 529 -7.41 18.02 -16.51
N TRP A 530 -7.90 17.70 -15.31
CA TRP A 530 -9.24 18.08 -14.86
C TRP A 530 -9.42 19.60 -14.84
N GLY A 531 -8.45 20.34 -14.27
CA GLY A 531 -8.48 21.80 -14.24
C GLY A 531 -8.44 22.43 -15.63
N LEU A 532 -7.65 21.87 -16.56
CA LEU A 532 -7.65 22.29 -17.97
C LEU A 532 -8.99 22.01 -18.64
N ALA A 533 -9.59 20.83 -18.39
CA ALA A 533 -10.88 20.47 -18.95
C ALA A 533 -11.97 21.46 -18.52
N GLU A 534 -12.01 21.86 -17.25
CA GLU A 534 -12.93 22.90 -16.77
C GLU A 534 -12.70 24.25 -17.47
N VAL A 535 -11.44 24.66 -17.67
CA VAL A 535 -11.12 25.91 -18.37
C VAL A 535 -11.60 25.86 -19.83
N HIS A 536 -11.34 24.77 -20.54
CA HIS A 536 -11.80 24.61 -21.92
C HIS A 536 -13.33 24.52 -22.02
N GLN A 537 -14.00 23.90 -21.04
CA GLN A 537 -15.46 23.89 -20.96
C GLN A 537 -16.01 25.31 -20.78
N HIS A 538 -15.45 26.11 -19.88
CA HIS A 538 -15.89 27.51 -19.68
C HIS A 538 -15.66 28.38 -20.93
N ARG A 539 -14.61 28.09 -21.71
CA ARG A 539 -14.33 28.71 -23.01
C ARG A 539 -15.20 28.18 -24.16
N ARG A 540 -16.06 27.18 -23.92
CA ARG A 540 -16.88 26.50 -24.94
C ARG A 540 -16.07 25.77 -26.01
N GLU A 541 -14.87 25.32 -25.65
CA GLU A 541 -14.02 24.47 -26.47
C GLU A 541 -14.31 22.99 -26.18
N ASP A 542 -15.56 22.58 -26.42
CA ASP A 542 -16.11 21.30 -25.97
C ASP A 542 -15.28 20.08 -26.41
N SER A 543 -14.74 20.08 -27.63
CA SER A 543 -13.93 18.97 -28.14
C SER A 543 -12.68 18.72 -27.29
N LYS A 544 -11.97 19.79 -26.90
CA LYS A 544 -10.78 19.68 -26.04
C LYS A 544 -11.16 19.31 -24.62
N ALA A 545 -12.26 19.86 -24.11
CA ALA A 545 -12.73 19.53 -22.77
C ALA A 545 -13.13 18.05 -22.65
N ILE A 546 -13.77 17.47 -23.67
CA ILE A 546 -14.07 16.03 -23.73
C ILE A 546 -12.77 15.22 -23.69
N GLU A 547 -11.80 15.53 -24.55
CA GLU A 547 -10.51 14.83 -24.60
C GLU A 547 -9.82 14.82 -23.23
N LEU A 548 -9.72 15.99 -22.58
CA LEU A 548 -9.06 16.15 -21.29
C LEU A 548 -9.84 15.46 -20.16
N TYR A 549 -11.17 15.52 -20.13
CA TYR A 549 -11.95 14.78 -19.14
C TYR A 549 -11.88 13.26 -19.36
N SER A 550 -11.82 12.79 -20.60
CA SER A 550 -11.63 11.37 -20.92
C SER A 550 -10.27 10.86 -20.46
N GLN A 551 -9.20 11.61 -20.72
CA GLN A 551 -7.87 11.28 -20.18
C GLN A 551 -7.90 11.29 -18.65
N THR A 552 -8.46 12.32 -18.01
CA THR A 552 -8.60 12.38 -16.55
C THR A 552 -9.36 11.16 -16.00
N LEU A 553 -10.43 10.75 -16.67
CA LEU A 553 -11.23 9.58 -16.27
C LEU A 553 -10.42 8.28 -16.33
N GLU A 554 -9.63 8.10 -17.39
CA GLU A 554 -8.74 6.95 -17.55
C GLU A 554 -7.74 6.89 -16.40
N ILE A 555 -6.98 7.96 -16.16
CA ILE A 555 -5.99 8.01 -15.07
C ILE A 555 -6.65 7.76 -13.71
N ARG A 556 -7.78 8.40 -13.41
CA ARG A 556 -8.44 8.24 -12.10
C ARG A 556 -9.02 6.84 -11.91
N THR A 557 -9.42 6.18 -12.99
CA THR A 557 -9.85 4.78 -12.96
C THR A 557 -8.65 3.84 -12.72
N GLU A 558 -7.51 4.06 -13.39
CA GLU A 558 -6.25 3.36 -13.13
C GLU A 558 -5.81 3.49 -11.66
N LEU A 559 -5.92 4.70 -11.10
CA LEU A 559 -5.55 4.99 -9.72
C LEU A 559 -6.58 4.51 -8.69
N THR A 560 -7.67 3.86 -9.11
CA THR A 560 -8.82 3.48 -8.26
C THR A 560 -9.42 4.65 -7.46
N ASP A 561 -9.24 5.89 -7.93
CA ASP A 561 -9.82 7.10 -7.33
C ASP A 561 -11.29 7.22 -7.70
N ARG A 562 -12.13 6.46 -7.00
CA ARG A 562 -13.58 6.42 -7.24
C ARG A 562 -14.24 7.79 -7.23
N LYS A 563 -13.85 8.67 -6.31
CA LYS A 563 -14.41 10.02 -6.21
C LYS A 563 -14.04 10.82 -7.45
N GLY A 564 -12.76 10.81 -7.79
CA GLY A 564 -12.28 11.51 -8.96
C GLY A 564 -12.86 10.96 -10.28
N THR A 565 -13.07 9.64 -10.39
CA THR A 565 -13.78 9.00 -11.52
C THR A 565 -15.20 9.55 -11.66
N ALA A 566 -15.95 9.66 -10.56
CA ALA A 566 -17.28 10.26 -10.58
C ALA A 566 -17.26 11.73 -11.02
N ASP A 567 -16.26 12.50 -10.60
CA ASP A 567 -16.10 13.90 -10.99
C ASP A 567 -15.82 14.05 -12.49
N SER A 568 -14.96 13.20 -13.06
CA SER A 568 -14.66 13.20 -14.49
C SER A 568 -15.87 12.76 -15.33
N LEU A 569 -16.61 11.73 -14.89
CA LEU A 569 -17.86 11.30 -15.54
C LEU A 569 -18.90 12.43 -15.56
N ARG A 570 -19.04 13.18 -14.45
CA ARG A 570 -19.92 14.35 -14.37
C ARG A 570 -19.50 15.45 -15.35
N GLY A 571 -18.20 15.75 -15.44
CA GLY A 571 -17.67 16.73 -16.40
C GLY A 571 -18.01 16.37 -17.86
N LEU A 572 -17.83 15.11 -18.25
CA LEU A 572 -18.25 14.62 -19.56
C LEU A 572 -19.77 14.72 -19.76
N ALA A 573 -20.55 14.37 -18.75
CA ALA A 573 -22.01 14.46 -18.78
C ALA A 573 -22.49 15.90 -18.98
N ASP A 574 -21.86 16.86 -18.30
CA ASP A 574 -22.14 18.29 -18.43
C ASP A 574 -21.93 18.78 -19.86
N ILE A 575 -20.84 18.37 -20.53
CA ILE A 575 -20.58 18.74 -21.92
C ILE A 575 -21.59 18.07 -22.86
N HIS A 576 -21.85 16.77 -22.72
CA HIS A 576 -22.84 16.08 -23.55
C HIS A 576 -24.25 16.65 -23.41
N ARG A 577 -24.63 17.09 -22.20
CA ARG A 577 -25.87 17.82 -21.94
C ARG A 577 -25.91 19.14 -22.71
N LEU A 578 -24.82 19.92 -22.70
CA LEU A 578 -24.72 21.17 -23.47
C LEU A 578 -24.75 20.95 -24.99
N GLN A 579 -24.27 19.79 -25.46
CA GLN A 579 -24.33 19.36 -26.87
C GLN A 579 -25.67 18.71 -27.27
N TYR A 580 -26.68 18.72 -26.40
CA TYR A 580 -27.99 18.08 -26.64
C TYR A 580 -27.93 16.55 -26.83
N LYS A 581 -26.78 15.92 -26.48
CA LYS A 581 -26.57 14.45 -26.49
C LYS A 581 -27.08 13.84 -25.18
N TYR A 582 -28.41 13.89 -25.03
CA TYR A 582 -29.05 13.61 -23.75
C TYR A 582 -28.98 12.14 -23.31
N LYS A 583 -28.91 11.19 -24.24
CA LYS A 583 -28.83 9.76 -23.90
C LYS A 583 -27.49 9.46 -23.23
N GLU A 584 -26.42 10.00 -23.79
CA GLU A 584 -25.05 9.90 -23.32
C GLU A 584 -24.90 10.61 -21.96
N ALA A 585 -25.43 11.82 -21.82
CA ALA A 585 -25.41 12.57 -20.57
C ALA A 585 -26.12 11.82 -19.43
N ILE A 586 -27.30 11.23 -19.67
CA ILE A 586 -28.01 10.42 -18.67
C ILE A 586 -27.15 9.24 -18.23
N LYS A 587 -26.58 8.48 -19.16
CA LYS A 587 -25.72 7.33 -18.83
C LYS A 587 -24.57 7.74 -17.91
N LEU A 588 -23.87 8.82 -18.24
CA LEU A 588 -22.70 9.28 -17.49
C LEU A 588 -23.07 9.84 -16.11
N TYR A 589 -24.10 10.68 -15.99
CA TYR A 589 -24.55 11.15 -14.68
C TYR A 589 -25.07 10.01 -13.80
N SER A 590 -25.77 9.02 -14.36
CA SER A 590 -26.23 7.86 -13.61
C SER A 590 -25.06 7.01 -13.08
N GLN A 591 -24.01 6.81 -13.89
CA GLN A 591 -22.78 6.14 -13.45
C GLN A 591 -22.09 6.93 -12.32
N ALA A 592 -21.93 8.25 -12.49
CA ALA A 592 -21.34 9.11 -11.47
C ALA A 592 -22.18 9.13 -10.17
N PHE A 593 -23.50 9.13 -10.28
CA PHE A 593 -24.42 9.06 -9.15
C PHE A 593 -24.25 7.75 -8.37
N ASN A 594 -24.30 6.60 -9.03
CA ASN A 594 -24.13 5.30 -8.37
C ASN A 594 -22.80 5.21 -7.60
N ILE A 595 -21.71 5.70 -8.21
CA ILE A 595 -20.40 5.74 -7.55
C ILE A 595 -20.45 6.60 -6.28
N ARG A 596 -21.06 7.79 -6.32
CA ARG A 596 -21.15 8.68 -5.16
C ARG A 596 -22.09 8.15 -4.08
N THR A 597 -23.17 7.45 -4.44
CA THR A 597 -24.06 6.77 -3.48
C THR A 597 -23.30 5.67 -2.74
N GLU A 598 -22.57 4.81 -3.46
CA GLU A 598 -21.75 3.76 -2.84
C GLU A 598 -20.64 4.30 -1.93
N LEU A 599 -20.12 5.51 -2.22
CA LEU A 599 -19.16 6.20 -1.34
C LEU A 599 -19.85 6.81 -0.11
N GLY A 600 -21.05 7.38 -0.28
CA GLY A 600 -21.84 8.01 0.77
C GLY A 600 -22.33 7.03 1.85
N ASP A 601 -22.63 5.79 1.48
CA ASP A 601 -23.13 4.76 2.40
C ASP A 601 -22.06 4.25 3.39
N ARG A 602 -20.78 4.57 3.18
CA ARG A 602 -19.65 4.12 4.02
C ARG A 602 -19.44 4.92 5.32
N ALA A 603 -20.42 5.71 5.78
CA ALA A 603 -20.44 6.40 7.08
C ALA A 603 -19.15 7.18 7.48
N THR A 604 -18.55 7.91 6.54
CA THR A 604 -17.35 8.76 6.77
C THR A 604 -17.65 10.24 6.49
N ARG A 605 -16.83 11.19 6.96
CA ARG A 605 -17.06 12.64 6.66
C ARG A 605 -16.82 12.99 5.18
N THR A 606 -16.11 12.16 4.41
CA THR A 606 -16.13 12.22 2.93
C THR A 606 -17.53 12.03 2.38
N ALA A 607 -18.41 11.29 3.08
CA ALA A 607 -19.82 11.20 2.74
C ALA A 607 -20.50 12.57 2.63
N LEU A 608 -20.09 13.62 3.37
CA LEU A 608 -20.68 14.96 3.16
C LEU A 608 -20.31 15.54 1.78
N SER A 609 -19.05 15.41 1.37
CA SER A 609 -18.61 15.83 0.03
C SER A 609 -19.19 14.96 -1.06
N ASP A 610 -19.31 13.65 -0.81
CA ASP A 610 -19.81 12.68 -1.77
C ASP A 610 -21.34 12.81 -1.91
N ARG A 611 -22.08 13.09 -0.82
CA ARG A 611 -23.51 13.46 -0.84
C ARG A 611 -23.76 14.80 -1.50
N LYS A 612 -22.90 15.81 -1.29
CA LYS A 612 -22.99 17.05 -2.07
C LYS A 612 -22.88 16.73 -3.56
N GLY A 613 -21.94 15.84 -3.86
CA GLY A 613 -21.74 15.40 -5.21
C GLY A 613 -22.86 14.54 -5.80
N GLU A 614 -23.51 13.72 -4.99
CA GLU A 614 -24.71 12.97 -5.34
C GLU A 614 -25.82 13.95 -5.76
N ALA A 615 -26.02 15.01 -4.98
CA ALA A 615 -26.99 16.05 -5.30
C ALA A 615 -26.66 16.81 -6.60
N GLU A 616 -25.38 17.05 -6.90
CA GLU A 616 -24.94 17.63 -8.18
C GLU A 616 -25.28 16.71 -9.36
N ASN A 617 -25.03 15.39 -9.24
CA ASN A 617 -25.34 14.42 -10.29
C ASN A 617 -26.85 14.29 -10.51
N LEU A 618 -27.65 14.26 -9.43
CA LEU A 618 -29.11 14.29 -9.51
C LEU A 618 -29.65 15.57 -10.16
N TRP A 619 -29.08 16.72 -9.81
CA TRP A 619 -29.45 17.99 -10.43
C TRP A 619 -29.10 18.00 -11.93
N GLY A 620 -27.95 17.46 -12.32
CA GLY A 620 -27.55 17.28 -13.72
C GLY A 620 -28.50 16.38 -14.51
N LEU A 621 -28.89 15.23 -13.94
CA LEU A 621 -29.92 14.35 -14.52
C LEU A 621 -31.26 15.06 -14.67
N ALA A 622 -31.68 15.79 -13.64
CA ALA A 622 -32.93 16.55 -13.65
C ALA A 622 -32.94 17.61 -14.75
N GLU A 623 -31.82 18.31 -14.96
CA GLU A 623 -31.68 19.28 -16.05
C GLU A 623 -31.78 18.63 -17.43
N VAL A 624 -31.20 17.44 -17.62
CA VAL A 624 -31.40 16.69 -18.89
C VAL A 624 -32.87 16.34 -19.09
N HIS A 625 -33.55 15.85 -18.05
CA HIS A 625 -34.98 15.51 -18.11
C HIS A 625 -35.88 16.73 -18.35
N ARG A 626 -35.53 17.89 -17.78
CA ARG A 626 -36.21 19.16 -18.03
C ARG A 626 -36.08 19.57 -19.50
N ARG A 627 -34.86 19.53 -20.05
CA ARG A 627 -34.59 19.87 -21.45
C ARG A 627 -35.24 18.91 -22.46
N ARG A 628 -35.48 17.67 -22.06
CA ARG A 628 -36.27 16.67 -22.81
C ARG A 628 -37.78 16.81 -22.64
N CYS A 629 -38.26 17.81 -21.89
CA CYS A 629 -39.67 18.00 -21.55
C CYS A 629 -40.31 16.85 -20.75
N THR A 630 -39.50 16.00 -20.12
CA THR A 630 -39.96 14.94 -19.20
C THR A 630 -40.09 15.49 -17.77
N TYR A 631 -40.99 16.46 -17.61
CA TYR A 631 -41.07 17.30 -16.40
C TYR A 631 -41.35 16.52 -15.10
N LYS A 632 -42.16 15.44 -15.17
CA LYS A 632 -42.43 14.59 -13.99
C LYS A 632 -41.15 13.98 -13.40
N GLU A 633 -40.27 13.46 -14.25
CA GLU A 633 -39.01 12.87 -13.77
C GLU A 633 -38.02 13.97 -13.34
N ALA A 634 -38.00 15.11 -14.03
CA ALA A 634 -37.19 16.26 -13.63
C ALA A 634 -37.55 16.75 -12.22
N ILE A 635 -38.83 16.92 -11.90
CA ILE A 635 -39.29 17.33 -10.57
C ILE A 635 -38.83 16.31 -9.51
N LYS A 636 -39.04 15.01 -9.75
CA LYS A 636 -38.64 13.96 -8.82
C LYS A 636 -37.13 14.01 -8.51
N LEU A 637 -36.30 14.18 -9.53
CA LEU A 637 -34.84 14.26 -9.38
C LEU A 637 -34.39 15.56 -8.69
N TYR A 638 -34.96 16.70 -9.07
CA TYR A 638 -34.67 17.96 -8.38
C TYR A 638 -35.10 17.93 -6.91
N SER A 639 -36.27 17.36 -6.58
CA SER A 639 -36.72 17.23 -5.20
C SER A 639 -35.79 16.35 -4.37
N LYS A 640 -35.26 15.25 -4.93
CA LYS A 640 -34.22 14.44 -4.27
C LYS A 640 -32.93 15.23 -4.04
N ALA A 641 -32.46 15.94 -5.07
CA ALA A 641 -31.26 16.79 -4.96
C ALA A 641 -31.46 17.90 -3.91
N LEU A 642 -32.66 18.49 -3.84
CA LEU A 642 -33.02 19.52 -2.87
C LEU A 642 -33.00 18.98 -1.44
N GLY A 643 -33.55 17.79 -1.21
CA GLY A 643 -33.51 17.12 0.10
C GLY A 643 -32.08 16.94 0.61
N ILE A 644 -31.20 16.38 -0.23
CA ILE A 644 -29.78 16.19 0.13
C ILE A 644 -29.10 17.54 0.40
N ARG A 645 -29.32 18.55 -0.45
CA ARG A 645 -28.71 19.90 -0.27
C ARG A 645 -29.21 20.58 1.01
N ALA A 646 -30.48 20.40 1.37
CA ALA A 646 -31.04 20.91 2.61
C ALA A 646 -30.42 20.24 3.84
N GLU A 647 -30.28 18.91 3.83
CA GLU A 647 -29.60 18.15 4.90
C GLU A 647 -28.14 18.58 5.08
N LEU A 648 -27.43 18.88 3.98
CA LEU A 648 -26.04 19.35 4.00
C LEU A 648 -25.90 20.83 4.37
N GLY A 649 -27.00 21.59 4.41
CA GLY A 649 -26.96 23.03 4.59
C GLY A 649 -26.32 23.79 3.40
N ASP A 650 -26.28 23.21 2.21
CA ASP A 650 -25.76 23.85 0.99
C ASP A 650 -26.75 24.90 0.46
N ARG A 651 -26.74 26.08 1.08
CA ARG A 651 -27.69 27.17 0.77
C ARG A 651 -27.62 27.61 -0.70
N LYS A 652 -26.42 27.67 -1.29
CA LYS A 652 -26.26 28.08 -2.69
C LYS A 652 -26.88 27.02 -3.61
N GLY A 653 -26.51 25.75 -3.42
CA GLY A 653 -27.08 24.65 -4.18
C GLY A 653 -28.60 24.55 -4.01
N THR A 654 -29.12 24.76 -2.80
CA THR A 654 -30.56 24.76 -2.53
C THR A 654 -31.27 25.84 -3.33
N ALA A 655 -30.77 27.09 -3.33
CA ALA A 655 -31.35 28.16 -4.13
C ALA A 655 -31.32 27.86 -5.63
N ASP A 656 -30.21 27.32 -6.14
CA ASP A 656 -30.08 26.97 -7.56
C ASP A 656 -31.04 25.83 -7.96
N THR A 657 -31.20 24.81 -7.11
CA THR A 657 -32.19 23.74 -7.34
C THR A 657 -33.62 24.27 -7.31
N LEU A 658 -33.96 25.14 -6.36
CA LEU A 658 -35.29 25.77 -6.27
C LEU A 658 -35.61 26.58 -7.52
N CYS A 659 -34.66 27.36 -8.05
CA CYS A 659 -34.83 28.05 -9.33
C CYS A 659 -35.10 27.06 -10.48
N SER A 660 -34.34 25.96 -10.55
CA SER A 660 -34.55 24.94 -11.60
C SER A 660 -35.92 24.25 -11.49
N LEU A 661 -36.40 23.96 -10.27
CA LEU A 661 -37.77 23.46 -10.04
C LEU A 661 -38.81 24.49 -10.48
N ALA A 662 -38.61 25.76 -10.12
CA ALA A 662 -39.52 26.84 -10.51
C ALA A 662 -39.64 26.98 -12.03
N GLU A 663 -38.52 26.86 -12.76
CA GLU A 663 -38.52 26.83 -14.23
C GLU A 663 -39.37 25.67 -14.78
N VAL A 664 -39.28 24.47 -14.18
CA VAL A 664 -40.09 23.31 -14.60
C VAL A 664 -41.58 23.56 -14.38
N HIS A 665 -41.97 24.05 -13.20
CA HIS A 665 -43.37 24.36 -12.89
C HIS A 665 -43.91 25.49 -13.77
N GLN A 666 -43.07 26.48 -14.12
CA GLN A 666 -43.42 27.52 -15.07
C GLN A 666 -43.70 26.94 -16.47
N HIS A 667 -42.89 25.99 -16.95
CA HIS A 667 -43.15 25.28 -18.21
C HIS A 667 -44.44 24.45 -18.18
N GLN A 668 -44.84 23.96 -17.00
CA GLN A 668 -46.12 23.26 -16.79
C GLN A 668 -47.31 24.21 -16.58
N ARG A 669 -47.09 25.54 -16.60
CA ARG A 669 -48.09 26.60 -16.34
C ARG A 669 -48.60 26.62 -14.89
N GLU A 670 -47.85 26.06 -13.97
CA GLU A 670 -48.13 26.07 -12.53
C GLU A 670 -47.49 27.31 -11.88
N TYR A 671 -47.92 28.49 -12.33
CA TYR A 671 -47.25 29.76 -12.02
C TYR A 671 -47.23 30.11 -10.53
N ASN A 672 -48.24 29.70 -9.76
CA ASN A 672 -48.29 29.95 -8.32
C ASN A 672 -47.17 29.20 -7.59
N ILE A 673 -46.94 27.94 -7.93
CA ILE A 673 -45.87 27.10 -7.36
C ILE A 673 -44.51 27.65 -7.80
N ALA A 674 -44.36 28.01 -9.07
CA ALA A 674 -43.12 28.60 -9.58
C ALA A 674 -42.76 29.92 -8.85
N ALA A 675 -43.74 30.80 -8.64
CA ALA A 675 -43.54 32.06 -7.92
C ALA A 675 -43.09 31.83 -6.47
N GLU A 676 -43.69 30.86 -5.77
CA GLU A 676 -43.31 30.51 -4.41
C GLU A 676 -41.87 29.99 -4.34
N LEU A 677 -41.49 29.08 -5.24
CA LEU A 677 -40.13 28.52 -5.31
C LEU A 677 -39.09 29.60 -5.65
N TYR A 678 -39.39 30.52 -6.58
CA TYR A 678 -38.52 31.66 -6.85
C TYR A 678 -38.39 32.60 -5.65
N SER A 679 -39.47 32.83 -4.91
CA SER A 679 -39.45 33.63 -3.68
C SER A 679 -38.53 33.02 -2.62
N GLN A 680 -38.66 31.71 -2.37
CA GLN A 680 -37.78 30.98 -1.46
C GLN A 680 -36.30 31.02 -1.90
N ALA A 681 -36.03 30.80 -3.19
CA ALA A 681 -34.67 30.89 -3.73
C ALA A 681 -34.08 32.30 -3.57
N SER A 682 -34.89 33.34 -3.82
CA SER A 682 -34.51 34.75 -3.66
C SER A 682 -34.21 35.10 -2.20
N GLU A 683 -35.02 34.63 -1.26
CA GLU A 683 -34.80 34.83 0.17
C GLU A 683 -33.46 34.20 0.63
N ILE A 684 -33.17 32.98 0.17
CA ILE A 684 -31.89 32.31 0.44
C ILE A 684 -30.72 33.11 -0.16
N ARG A 685 -30.84 33.56 -1.41
CA ARG A 685 -29.80 34.36 -2.08
C ARG A 685 -29.59 35.71 -1.41
N THR A 686 -30.65 36.34 -0.90
CA THR A 686 -30.58 37.61 -0.16
C THR A 686 -29.85 37.41 1.16
N LYS A 687 -30.18 36.35 1.92
CA LYS A 687 -29.46 35.95 3.14
C LYS A 687 -27.99 35.58 2.90
N LEU A 688 -27.64 35.14 1.68
CA LEU A 688 -26.25 34.92 1.26
C LEU A 688 -25.54 36.24 0.89
N GLY A 689 -26.24 37.18 0.26
CA GLY A 689 -25.74 38.50 -0.16
C GLY A 689 -25.57 39.51 0.99
N ASP A 690 -26.25 39.34 2.12
CA ASP A 690 -26.10 40.19 3.31
C ASP A 690 -24.86 39.88 4.18
N ARG A 691 -24.02 38.92 3.78
CA ARG A 691 -22.75 38.61 4.47
C ARG A 691 -21.49 39.13 3.78
N THR A 692 -21.61 39.78 2.62
CA THR A 692 -20.48 40.40 1.91
C THR A 692 -20.94 41.75 1.36
N GLY A 693 -20.37 42.84 1.89
CA GLY A 693 -20.83 44.21 1.71
C GLY A 693 -21.24 44.61 0.27
N LYS A 694 -22.42 45.25 0.21
CA LYS A 694 -22.94 46.21 -0.79
C LYS A 694 -22.35 46.18 -2.20
N VAL A 695 -23.20 45.86 -3.17
CA VAL A 695 -23.32 46.63 -4.43
C VAL A 695 -24.81 46.93 -4.65
N PRO A 696 -25.22 48.20 -4.81
CA PRO A 696 -26.64 48.55 -5.01
C PRO A 696 -27.11 48.14 -6.42
N PRO A 697 -28.43 47.93 -6.62
CA PRO A 697 -28.98 47.58 -7.92
C PRO A 697 -28.79 48.75 -8.90
N ARG A 698 -28.27 48.45 -10.10
CA ARG A 698 -28.36 49.39 -11.22
C ARG A 698 -29.83 49.52 -11.61
N SER A 699 -30.29 50.77 -11.60
CA SER A 699 -31.58 51.27 -12.09
C SER A 699 -31.83 50.91 -13.55
#